data_AF-A0A8J2W6P4-F1
#
_entry.id   AF-A0A8J2W6P4-F1
#
_cell.length_a   1.000
_cell.length_b   1.000
_cell.length_c   1.000
_cell.angle_alpha   90.00
_cell.angle_beta   90.00
_cell.angle_gamma   90.00
#
_symmetry.space_group_name_H-M   'P 1'
#
loop_
_entity.id
_entity.type
_entity.pdbx_description
1 polymer ?
#
loop_
_entity_poly.entity_id
_entity_poly.type
_entity_poly.pdbx_seq_one_letter_code
_entity_poly.pdbx_strand_id
1 'polypeptide(L)'
;MEGLQTVIQRLSVPSFNINVEIIQEVLIATKKASIENEKYEEFDIILEMLWDHLNTGLEEFDDQLLCSTCFYNVLSKSTKQDFYLNQILIIINDELEIKKKNHENISLATTLCYGLFQSSYLTNDFTNTAVLENTMKSIFKLLVRISYEYTQYTFIAFKTMSSFKKVIGTPLEMTIFSNENKIKILHAINNNWENPITGIRNLNRILFQTLLQVIDDDMLSQIIKEINTFYWNKAKYLMLTEVILKYSGNVEDYVLKNKWLRGLLNSLYKPGLVSAGADMYYAILEKLNSENCWITLFLEPVINLLKGTSFQAIENFKNYWCLNTFKKFPTLANDLVQHLKLASDSELKLYSILCVLKQANKLALIERKWTTATHNTNEQLFAYREIDCGSYSKENIVKSIIEGKQLHAYLGILFVIFDTSLKTGSKIPIDYESIKKLVDILEIISKQFAWEEDTLTSSDFSKMNDMVQTLINNSEYAEENNQDQTKISGFHQIVLNCLWLNVKAACDLASLLILYCKEYVAVCEKCLHIIMLVLETSRHKGAIEAAGAALGQGINYLTSTKLPPEVSQLPFILLKKKLNELLYETAKMSSVTRRGAGLSIMVHRIVSNDRKKGKPLFHYFMGELLTTCKTLDQNCEVEESDKDLPKAIYIHFLTRIVTDSSLASDIMYYSADLAELAFDNLTNTNWQIRNAALQLYGALIPKLIGQKKASGMDEETVATVACDEFLTHSPKLWKYIIKEINNNESNDIIQTHSNLVPILNVLANIARRYNFSCDLKGQSNLELDLLNNLTSLLGSPIYTKITFMVV
;
A
#
# COMPACT_ATOMS: atom_id res chain seq x y z
N MET A 1 39.26 -0.43 -28.65
CA MET A 1 39.27 0.76 -29.52
C MET A 1 37.86 1.25 -29.86
N GLU A 2 36.89 0.41 -30.24
CA GLU A 2 35.55 0.90 -30.67
C GLU A 2 34.66 1.50 -29.55
N GLY A 3 34.86 1.14 -28.28
CA GLY A 3 33.96 1.55 -27.18
C GLY A 3 34.05 3.03 -26.77
N LEU A 4 35.24 3.51 -26.38
CA LEU A 4 35.41 4.85 -25.79
C LEU A 4 35.28 5.99 -26.82
N GLN A 5 35.73 5.78 -28.07
CA GLN A 5 35.55 6.77 -29.14
C GLN A 5 34.08 6.96 -29.53
N THR A 6 33.28 5.89 -29.50
CA THR A 6 31.83 5.96 -29.70
C THR A 6 31.16 6.76 -28.58
N VAL A 7 31.62 6.58 -27.33
CA VAL A 7 31.13 7.36 -26.18
C VAL A 7 31.45 8.85 -26.30
N ILE A 8 32.68 9.21 -26.73
CA ILE A 8 33.07 10.62 -26.96
C ILE A 8 32.16 11.27 -28.02
N GLN A 9 31.85 10.57 -29.12
CA GLN A 9 30.93 11.08 -30.14
C GLN A 9 29.51 11.29 -29.59
N ARG A 10 29.02 10.37 -28.75
CA ARG A 10 27.69 10.45 -28.14
C ARG A 10 27.57 11.58 -27.11
N LEU A 11 28.64 11.86 -26.37
CA LEU A 11 28.70 12.99 -25.43
C LEU A 11 28.85 14.34 -26.15
N SER A 12 29.21 14.36 -27.44
CA SER A 12 29.44 15.59 -28.22
C SER A 12 28.12 16.24 -28.67
N VAL A 13 27.21 16.47 -27.74
CA VAL A 13 25.88 17.06 -27.94
C VAL A 13 25.63 18.17 -26.92
N PRO A 14 24.72 19.12 -27.18
CA PRO A 14 24.33 20.11 -26.17
C PRO A 14 23.78 19.45 -24.89
N SER A 15 23.99 20.05 -23.72
CA SER A 15 23.61 19.46 -22.42
C SER A 15 22.11 19.12 -22.29
N PHE A 16 21.22 19.87 -22.96
CA PHE A 16 19.78 19.59 -22.98
C PHE A 16 19.39 18.35 -23.81
N ASN A 17 20.32 17.82 -24.62
CA ASN A 17 20.13 16.59 -25.39
C ASN A 17 20.76 15.36 -24.72
N ILE A 18 21.38 15.53 -23.55
CA ILE A 18 21.90 14.40 -22.78
C ILE A 18 20.78 13.78 -21.99
N ASN A 19 20.62 12.46 -22.19
CA ASN A 19 19.63 11.65 -21.49
C ASN A 19 20.31 10.51 -20.70
N VAL A 20 19.52 9.83 -19.87
CA VAL A 20 19.93 8.64 -19.11
C VAL A 20 20.69 7.60 -19.95
N GLU A 21 20.23 7.30 -21.17
CA GLU A 21 20.79 6.25 -22.02
C GLU A 21 22.26 6.54 -22.35
N ILE A 22 22.57 7.78 -22.77
CA ILE A 22 23.94 8.21 -23.09
C ILE A 22 24.83 8.09 -21.85
N ILE A 23 24.35 8.53 -20.68
CA ILE A 23 25.14 8.47 -19.44
C ILE A 23 25.36 7.01 -19.00
N GLN A 24 24.37 6.13 -19.17
CA GLN A 24 24.51 4.70 -18.87
C GLN A 24 25.49 4.01 -19.81
N GLU A 25 25.48 4.34 -21.11
CA GLU A 25 26.48 3.84 -22.07
C GLU A 25 27.90 4.22 -21.65
N VAL A 26 28.11 5.48 -21.24
CA VAL A 26 29.39 5.96 -20.70
C VAL A 26 29.78 5.15 -19.47
N LEU A 27 28.85 4.94 -18.54
CA LEU A 27 29.09 4.18 -17.30
C LEU A 27 29.46 2.71 -17.58
N ILE A 28 28.81 2.07 -18.55
CA ILE A 28 29.08 0.68 -18.93
C ILE A 28 30.45 0.58 -19.63
N ALA A 29 30.72 1.48 -20.58
CA ALA A 29 31.98 1.50 -21.32
C ALA A 29 33.16 1.74 -20.37
N THR A 30 33.01 2.70 -19.45
CA THR A 30 34.04 3.04 -18.47
C THR A 30 34.25 1.92 -17.45
N LYS A 31 33.23 1.13 -17.08
CA LYS A 31 33.41 -0.06 -16.23
C LYS A 31 34.12 -1.22 -16.94
N LYS A 32 33.82 -1.47 -18.23
CA LYS A 32 34.39 -2.57 -19.02
C LYS A 32 35.86 -2.34 -19.42
N ALA A 33 36.27 -1.09 -19.54
CA ALA A 33 37.63 -0.68 -19.82
C ALA A 33 38.63 -1.13 -18.73
N SER A 34 39.57 -2.02 -19.07
CA SER A 34 40.67 -2.45 -18.20
C SER A 34 41.89 -1.53 -18.34
N ILE A 35 42.52 -1.16 -17.21
CA ILE A 35 43.67 -0.23 -17.13
C ILE A 35 44.90 -0.75 -17.92
N GLU A 36 44.94 -2.03 -18.31
CA GLU A 36 46.14 -2.64 -18.90
C GLU A 36 46.43 -2.30 -20.38
N ASN A 37 45.67 -1.45 -21.08
CA ASN A 37 46.07 -1.01 -22.44
C ASN A 37 45.40 0.28 -22.97
N GLU A 38 44.85 1.15 -22.11
CA GLU A 38 44.10 2.34 -22.55
C GLU A 38 44.84 3.63 -22.19
N LYS A 39 45.03 4.50 -23.17
CA LYS A 39 45.69 5.80 -23.00
C LYS A 39 44.80 6.68 -22.13
N TYR A 40 45.34 7.16 -21.01
CA TYR A 40 44.70 8.12 -20.09
C TYR A 40 44.03 9.33 -20.79
N GLU A 41 44.48 9.68 -22.00
CA GLU A 41 43.95 10.75 -22.84
C GLU A 41 42.45 10.62 -23.16
N GLU A 42 41.93 9.42 -23.44
CA GLU A 42 40.50 9.26 -23.80
C GLU A 42 39.58 9.44 -22.58
N PHE A 43 40.01 8.99 -21.39
CA PHE A 43 39.28 9.23 -20.15
C PHE A 43 39.30 10.70 -19.74
N ASP A 44 40.40 11.39 -19.96
CA ASP A 44 40.51 12.83 -19.67
C ASP A 44 39.58 13.67 -20.54
N ILE A 45 39.37 13.29 -21.81
CA ILE A 45 38.39 13.94 -22.71
C ILE A 45 36.96 13.70 -22.20
N ILE A 46 36.61 12.44 -21.92
CA ILE A 46 35.27 12.10 -21.40
C ILE A 46 34.99 12.84 -20.08
N LEU A 47 35.99 12.93 -19.21
CA LEU A 47 35.89 13.64 -17.93
C LEU A 47 35.61 15.13 -18.11
N GLU A 48 36.28 15.78 -19.06
CA GLU A 48 36.09 17.19 -19.39
C GLU A 48 34.68 17.45 -19.94
N MET A 49 34.19 16.59 -20.84
CA MET A 49 32.84 16.70 -21.37
C MET A 49 31.78 16.53 -20.27
N LEU A 50 31.90 15.51 -19.42
CA LEU A 50 30.98 15.31 -18.30
C LEU A 50 30.99 16.50 -17.32
N TRP A 51 32.16 17.10 -17.09
CA TRP A 51 32.29 18.31 -16.27
C TRP A 51 31.54 19.50 -16.87
N ASP A 52 31.68 19.73 -18.18
CA ASP A 52 31.00 20.82 -18.88
C ASP A 52 29.48 20.65 -18.85
N HIS A 53 28.98 19.43 -19.02
CA HIS A 53 27.56 19.13 -18.88
C HIS A 53 27.05 19.38 -17.46
N LEU A 54 27.80 18.96 -16.44
CA LEU A 54 27.46 19.22 -15.04
C LEU A 54 27.38 20.72 -14.72
N ASN A 55 28.34 21.52 -15.21
CA ASN A 55 28.34 22.98 -15.00
C ASN A 55 27.21 23.70 -15.73
N THR A 56 26.86 23.22 -16.92
CA THR A 56 25.76 23.78 -17.73
C THR A 56 24.40 23.45 -17.11
N GLY A 57 24.28 22.26 -16.51
CA GLY A 57 23.02 21.70 -16.03
C GLY A 57 22.33 20.88 -17.13
N LEU A 58 21.80 19.73 -16.73
CA LEU A 58 20.92 18.88 -17.54
C LEU A 58 19.46 19.25 -17.28
N GLU A 59 18.58 18.89 -18.23
CA GLU A 59 17.14 19.19 -18.17
C GLU A 59 16.46 18.48 -16.99
N GLU A 60 16.75 17.19 -16.82
CA GLU A 60 16.23 16.37 -15.73
C GLU A 60 17.23 16.29 -14.56
N PHE A 61 16.76 16.48 -13.33
CA PHE A 61 17.62 16.45 -12.15
C PHE A 61 18.19 15.06 -11.86
N ASP A 62 17.45 13.99 -12.17
CA ASP A 62 17.94 12.62 -12.03
C ASP A 62 19.11 12.33 -12.98
N ASP A 63 19.07 12.88 -14.19
CA ASP A 63 20.15 12.77 -15.18
C ASP A 63 21.38 13.54 -14.72
N GLN A 64 21.19 14.73 -14.11
CA GLN A 64 22.27 15.48 -13.46
C GLN A 64 22.97 14.64 -12.36
N LEU A 65 22.20 13.96 -11.50
CA LEU A 65 22.73 13.11 -10.43
C LEU A 65 23.48 11.88 -10.99
N LEU A 66 22.95 11.27 -12.05
CA LEU A 66 23.57 10.14 -12.72
C LEU A 66 24.87 10.57 -13.43
N CYS A 67 24.86 11.71 -14.11
CA CYS A 67 26.03 12.32 -14.75
C CYS A 67 27.14 12.55 -13.72
N SER A 68 26.81 13.08 -12.54
CA SER A 68 27.79 13.28 -11.46
C SER A 68 28.35 11.96 -10.94
N THR A 69 27.51 10.92 -10.81
CA THR A 69 27.97 9.58 -10.42
C THR A 69 28.92 8.99 -11.46
N CYS A 70 28.63 9.17 -12.75
CA CYS A 70 29.48 8.75 -13.85
C CYS A 70 30.81 9.52 -13.86
N PHE A 71 30.77 10.83 -13.66
CA PHE A 71 31.95 11.69 -13.57
C PHE A 71 32.98 11.16 -12.56
N TYR A 72 32.56 10.81 -11.34
CA TYR A 72 33.49 10.26 -10.34
C TYR A 72 34.04 8.86 -10.69
N ASN A 73 33.26 8.02 -11.40
CA ASN A 73 33.77 6.73 -11.86
C ASN A 73 34.87 6.92 -12.93
N VAL A 74 34.69 7.88 -13.85
CA VAL A 74 35.71 8.25 -14.84
C VAL A 74 36.92 8.88 -14.17
N LEU A 75 36.70 9.75 -13.18
CA LEU A 75 37.76 10.44 -12.42
C LEU A 75 38.75 9.45 -11.81
N SER A 76 38.27 8.29 -11.29
CA SER A 76 39.12 7.25 -10.73
C SER A 76 40.16 6.66 -11.70
N LYS A 77 39.96 6.85 -13.02
CA LYS A 77 40.83 6.37 -14.09
C LYS A 77 41.63 7.48 -14.78
N SER A 78 41.45 8.73 -14.36
CA SER A 78 42.09 9.92 -14.94
C SER A 78 43.37 10.30 -14.20
N THR A 79 44.27 11.01 -14.88
CA THR A 79 45.45 11.65 -14.27
C THR A 79 45.13 13.01 -13.63
N LYS A 80 43.95 13.58 -13.91
CA LYS A 80 43.53 14.93 -13.48
C LYS A 80 42.74 14.96 -12.16
N GLN A 81 42.89 13.94 -11.29
CA GLN A 81 42.10 13.78 -10.06
C GLN A 81 42.16 15.01 -9.15
N ASP A 82 43.36 15.43 -8.75
CA ASP A 82 43.54 16.57 -7.85
C ASP A 82 43.08 17.90 -8.46
N PHE A 83 43.15 18.05 -9.79
CA PHE A 83 42.65 19.25 -10.47
C PHE A 83 41.14 19.40 -10.27
N TYR A 84 40.36 18.37 -10.62
CA TYR A 84 38.91 18.43 -10.49
C TYR A 84 38.44 18.40 -9.04
N LEU A 85 39.11 17.68 -8.15
CA LEU A 85 38.79 17.71 -6.72
C LEU A 85 38.98 19.13 -6.13
N ASN A 86 40.02 19.86 -6.55
CA ASN A 86 40.19 21.26 -6.14
C ASN A 86 39.05 22.16 -6.67
N GLN A 87 38.61 21.97 -7.92
CA GLN A 87 37.46 22.72 -8.46
C GLN A 87 36.17 22.43 -7.69
N ILE A 88 35.92 21.16 -7.37
CA ILE A 88 34.77 20.74 -6.55
C ILE A 88 34.84 21.37 -5.15
N LEU A 89 36.02 21.38 -4.53
CA LEU A 89 36.23 22.00 -3.22
C LEU A 89 35.88 23.50 -3.25
N ILE A 90 36.26 24.23 -4.30
CA ILE A 90 35.91 25.65 -4.49
C ILE A 90 34.40 25.80 -4.56
N ILE A 91 33.72 25.06 -5.44
CA ILE A 91 32.25 25.11 -5.61
C ILE A 91 31.51 24.86 -4.29
N ILE A 92 31.96 23.86 -3.51
CA ILE A 92 31.33 23.53 -2.23
C ILE A 92 31.57 24.63 -1.18
N ASN A 93 32.77 25.21 -1.14
CA ASN A 93 33.08 26.31 -0.22
C ASN A 93 32.30 27.57 -0.56
N ASP A 94 32.15 27.90 -1.85
CA ASP A 94 31.34 29.02 -2.31
C ASP A 94 29.88 28.85 -1.86
N GLU A 95 29.31 27.65 -2.03
CA GLU A 95 27.95 27.33 -1.56
C GLU A 95 27.81 27.46 -0.02
N LEU A 96 28.86 27.10 0.73
CA LEU A 96 28.90 27.28 2.18
C LEU A 96 28.92 28.76 2.61
N GLU A 97 29.48 29.65 1.80
CA GLU A 97 29.51 31.10 2.07
C GLU A 97 28.20 31.81 1.70
N ILE A 98 27.43 31.28 0.74
CA ILE A 98 26.15 31.86 0.32
C ILE A 98 25.13 31.81 1.48
N LYS A 99 24.83 32.99 2.03
CA LYS A 99 23.81 33.21 3.05
C LYS A 99 22.49 33.62 2.39
N LYS A 100 21.61 32.64 2.14
CA LYS A 100 20.21 32.81 1.70
C LYS A 100 20.01 33.56 0.36
N LYS A 101 19.82 32.82 -0.74
CA LYS A 101 19.09 33.29 -1.94
C LYS A 101 18.28 32.16 -2.57
N ASN A 102 17.21 32.54 -3.27
CA ASN A 102 16.20 31.68 -3.91
C ASN A 102 16.78 30.43 -4.60
N HIS A 103 16.43 29.26 -4.05
CA HIS A 103 16.82 27.94 -4.57
C HIS A 103 15.94 27.52 -5.76
N GLU A 104 16.01 28.23 -6.88
CA GLU A 104 15.39 27.74 -8.13
C GLU A 104 16.38 26.98 -9.03
N ASN A 105 17.68 27.12 -8.82
CA ASN A 105 18.70 26.41 -9.60
C ASN A 105 19.15 25.11 -8.93
N ILE A 106 19.38 24.09 -9.76
CA ILE A 106 20.06 22.82 -9.44
C ILE A 106 21.35 23.14 -8.67
N SER A 107 21.44 22.74 -7.40
CA SER A 107 22.65 22.94 -6.59
C SER A 107 23.73 21.97 -7.07
N LEU A 108 24.57 22.44 -8.00
CA LEU A 108 25.73 21.70 -8.50
C LEU A 108 26.56 21.11 -7.36
N ALA A 109 26.77 21.88 -6.28
CA ALA A 109 27.46 21.41 -5.08
C ALA A 109 26.80 20.17 -4.46
N THR A 110 25.47 20.16 -4.31
CA THR A 110 24.72 19.01 -3.77
C THR A 110 24.82 17.81 -4.70
N THR A 111 24.71 18.03 -6.02
CA THR A 111 24.85 16.98 -7.03
C THR A 111 26.23 16.32 -6.97
N LEU A 112 27.30 17.13 -6.90
CA LEU A 112 28.68 16.64 -6.78
C LEU A 112 28.89 15.85 -5.49
N CYS A 113 28.35 16.32 -4.36
CA CYS A 113 28.38 15.56 -3.10
C CYS A 113 27.71 14.18 -3.25
N TYR A 114 26.55 14.13 -3.91
CA TYR A 114 25.83 12.89 -4.17
C TYR A 114 26.62 11.93 -5.08
N GLY A 115 27.14 12.44 -6.20
CA GLY A 115 27.90 11.63 -7.17
C GLY A 115 29.10 10.94 -6.54
N LEU A 116 29.87 11.64 -5.69
CA LEU A 116 31.03 11.07 -5.00
C LEU A 116 30.65 9.84 -4.18
N PHE A 117 29.61 9.97 -3.35
CA PHE A 117 29.18 8.91 -2.45
C PHE A 117 28.37 7.79 -3.12
N GLN A 118 27.75 8.03 -4.28
CA GLN A 118 27.10 6.96 -5.04
C GLN A 118 28.04 6.20 -5.96
N SER A 119 29.09 6.85 -6.45
CA SER A 119 30.12 6.23 -7.29
C SER A 119 30.92 5.14 -6.57
N SER A 120 31.72 4.39 -7.32
CA SER A 120 32.72 3.46 -6.77
C SER A 120 34.05 4.14 -6.43
N TYR A 121 34.15 5.47 -6.56
CA TYR A 121 35.40 6.21 -6.34
C TYR A 121 35.97 5.97 -4.94
N LEU A 122 35.14 6.05 -3.89
CA LEU A 122 35.55 5.84 -2.50
C LEU A 122 35.75 4.36 -2.11
N THR A 123 35.38 3.41 -2.99
CA THR A 123 35.50 1.96 -2.73
C THR A 123 36.59 1.29 -3.55
N ASN A 124 37.09 1.94 -4.60
CA ASN A 124 38.26 1.51 -5.37
C ASN A 124 39.54 2.03 -4.69
N ASP A 125 40.73 1.51 -5.06
CA ASP A 125 42.03 1.97 -4.55
C ASP A 125 42.28 3.45 -4.92
N PHE A 126 41.74 4.38 -4.12
CA PHE A 126 41.95 5.81 -4.28
C PHE A 126 43.21 6.24 -3.54
N THR A 127 43.97 7.17 -4.13
CA THR A 127 45.08 7.82 -3.43
C THR A 127 44.52 8.85 -2.46
N ASN A 128 44.77 8.69 -1.16
CA ASN A 128 44.38 9.70 -0.17
C ASN A 128 45.24 10.96 -0.33
N THR A 129 44.72 11.98 -1.02
CA THR A 129 45.38 13.29 -1.19
C THR A 129 44.82 14.30 -0.20
N ALA A 130 45.63 15.30 0.19
CA ALA A 130 45.19 16.38 1.07
C ALA A 130 43.98 17.15 0.49
N VAL A 131 43.88 17.21 -0.85
CA VAL A 131 42.76 17.81 -1.56
C VAL A 131 41.48 17.01 -1.32
N LEU A 132 41.53 15.68 -1.41
CA LEU A 132 40.39 14.81 -1.13
C LEU A 132 39.92 14.94 0.32
N GLU A 133 40.84 14.95 1.29
CA GLU A 133 40.49 15.16 2.70
C GLU A 133 39.78 16.49 2.94
N ASN A 134 40.30 17.59 2.36
CA ASN A 134 39.69 18.90 2.48
C ASN A 134 38.32 18.96 1.81
N THR A 135 38.18 18.33 0.65
CA THR A 135 36.91 18.18 -0.07
C THR A 135 35.89 17.46 0.81
N MET A 136 36.27 16.34 1.42
CA MET A 136 35.39 15.56 2.31
C MET A 136 34.96 16.36 3.56
N LYS A 137 35.84 17.18 4.14
CA LYS A 137 35.49 18.08 5.26
C LYS A 137 34.44 19.11 4.84
N SER A 138 34.57 19.70 3.65
CA SER A 138 33.61 20.68 3.13
C SER A 138 32.28 20.02 2.75
N ILE A 139 32.30 18.83 2.13
CA ILE A 139 31.09 18.02 1.87
C ILE A 139 30.34 17.76 3.17
N PHE A 140 31.02 17.31 4.22
CA PHE A 140 30.41 17.05 5.51
C PHE A 140 29.70 18.30 6.07
N LYS A 141 30.37 19.45 6.07
CA LYS A 141 29.80 20.73 6.55
C LYS A 141 28.55 21.12 5.75
N LEU A 142 28.59 20.99 4.43
CA LEU A 142 27.46 21.35 3.56
C LEU A 142 26.26 20.45 3.79
N LEU A 143 26.46 19.13 3.80
CA LEU A 143 25.36 18.17 4.00
C LEU A 143 24.71 18.32 5.38
N VAL A 144 25.51 18.52 6.43
CA VAL A 144 24.98 18.79 7.77
C VAL A 144 24.18 20.09 7.78
N ARG A 145 24.63 21.17 7.12
CA ARG A 145 23.87 22.42 7.01
C ARG A 145 22.52 22.18 6.30
N ILE A 146 22.51 21.52 5.15
CA ILE A 146 21.29 21.21 4.38
C ILE A 146 20.30 20.36 5.19
N SER A 147 20.80 19.51 6.11
CA SER A 147 19.95 18.68 6.99
C SER A 147 19.09 19.50 7.97
N TYR A 148 19.40 20.79 8.19
CA TYR A 148 18.65 21.71 9.05
C TYR A 148 17.78 22.72 8.28
N GLU A 149 18.00 22.90 6.97
CA GLU A 149 17.34 23.94 6.17
C GLU A 149 16.00 23.50 5.56
N TYR A 150 15.69 22.19 5.58
CA TYR A 150 14.44 21.62 5.02
C TYR A 150 14.13 22.09 3.59
N THR A 151 15.14 22.07 2.72
CA THR A 151 15.05 22.49 1.31
C THR A 151 14.69 21.30 0.40
N GLN A 152 14.48 21.57 -0.89
CA GLN A 152 14.29 20.53 -1.92
C GLN A 152 15.45 19.51 -1.99
N TYR A 153 16.63 19.90 -1.49
CA TYR A 153 17.83 19.07 -1.47
C TYR A 153 18.00 18.23 -0.20
N THR A 154 17.16 18.42 0.82
CA THR A 154 17.30 17.71 2.10
C THR A 154 17.19 16.19 1.94
N PHE A 155 16.32 15.69 1.03
CA PHE A 155 16.25 14.26 0.73
C PHE A 155 17.58 13.73 0.15
N ILE A 156 18.16 14.46 -0.82
CA ILE A 156 19.44 14.10 -1.43
C ILE A 156 20.56 14.15 -0.40
N ALA A 157 20.58 15.17 0.47
CA ALA A 157 21.58 15.26 1.53
C ALA A 157 21.55 14.05 2.47
N PHE A 158 20.36 13.63 2.93
CA PHE A 158 20.23 12.41 3.74
C PHE A 158 20.58 11.14 2.95
N LYS A 159 20.26 11.08 1.66
CA LYS A 159 20.64 9.95 0.79
C LYS A 159 22.17 9.85 0.66
N THR A 160 22.85 10.98 0.51
CA THR A 160 24.31 11.08 0.49
C THR A 160 24.92 10.71 1.86
N MET A 161 24.43 11.31 2.95
CA MET A 161 24.91 11.02 4.31
C MET A 161 24.73 9.55 4.70
N SER A 162 23.63 8.90 4.30
CA SER A 162 23.42 7.47 4.57
C SER A 162 24.46 6.56 3.89
N SER A 163 25.21 7.09 2.92
CA SER A 163 26.31 6.41 2.24
C SER A 163 27.68 6.66 2.92
N PHE A 164 27.75 7.41 4.02
CA PHE A 164 28.97 7.60 4.82
C PHE A 164 29.59 6.28 5.31
N LYS A 165 28.82 5.20 5.38
CA LYS A 165 29.36 3.85 5.66
C LYS A 165 30.49 3.44 4.71
N LYS A 166 30.56 4.00 3.49
CA LYS A 166 31.64 3.72 2.52
C LYS A 166 33.02 4.15 2.98
N VAL A 167 33.13 5.11 3.91
CA VAL A 167 34.45 5.57 4.42
C VAL A 167 34.90 4.81 5.66
N ILE A 168 34.06 3.96 6.25
CA ILE A 168 34.43 3.15 7.42
C ILE A 168 35.51 2.14 7.02
N GLY A 169 36.58 2.05 7.80
CA GLY A 169 37.75 1.22 7.52
C GLY A 169 38.74 1.84 6.51
N THR A 170 38.49 3.06 6.02
CA THR A 170 39.38 3.77 5.09
C THR A 170 40.16 4.89 5.80
N PRO A 171 41.24 5.43 5.20
CA PRO A 171 41.96 6.59 5.74
C PRO A 171 41.07 7.84 5.94
N LEU A 172 39.93 7.93 5.24
CA LEU A 172 38.99 9.03 5.33
C LEU A 172 37.99 8.90 6.49
N GLU A 173 37.99 7.79 7.25
CA GLU A 173 37.04 7.56 8.33
C GLU A 173 37.07 8.72 9.35
N MET A 174 38.25 9.12 9.81
CA MET A 174 38.42 10.20 10.79
C MET A 174 38.07 11.59 10.25
N THR A 175 37.99 11.75 8.93
CA THR A 175 37.56 13.00 8.29
C THR A 175 36.06 13.21 8.44
N ILE A 176 35.27 12.15 8.36
CA ILE A 176 33.81 12.19 8.52
C ILE A 176 33.39 11.90 9.97
N PHE A 177 34.03 10.93 10.62
CA PHE A 177 33.67 10.45 11.96
C PHE A 177 34.69 10.89 13.03
N SER A 178 35.14 12.15 12.98
CA SER A 178 35.82 12.76 14.13
C SER A 178 34.88 12.86 15.34
N ASN A 179 35.40 12.99 16.56
CA ASN A 179 34.56 13.11 17.76
C ASN A 179 33.57 14.30 17.68
N GLU A 180 34.00 15.44 17.13
CA GLU A 180 33.13 16.59 16.90
C GLU A 180 32.05 16.28 15.85
N ASN A 181 32.42 15.62 14.76
CA ASN A 181 31.48 15.29 13.69
C ASN A 181 30.46 14.22 14.11
N LYS A 182 30.85 13.23 14.92
CA LYS A 182 29.94 12.25 15.52
C LYS A 182 28.81 12.94 16.30
N ILE A 183 29.14 13.99 17.07
CA ILE A 183 28.15 14.79 17.80
C ILE A 183 27.25 15.57 16.83
N LYS A 184 27.81 16.21 15.79
CA LYS A 184 27.02 16.92 14.77
C LYS A 184 26.06 16.00 14.01
N ILE A 185 26.50 14.78 13.67
CA ILE A 185 25.65 13.75 13.04
C ILE A 185 24.53 13.36 14.00
N LEU A 186 24.82 13.11 15.28
CA LEU A 186 23.81 12.78 16.28
C LEU A 186 22.76 13.88 16.43
N HIS A 187 23.18 15.15 16.45
CA HIS A 187 22.27 16.30 16.50
C HIS A 187 21.39 16.36 15.23
N ALA A 188 21.98 16.14 14.05
CA ALA A 188 21.22 16.10 12.81
C ALA A 188 20.18 14.97 12.83
N ILE A 189 20.55 13.79 13.35
CA ILE A 189 19.66 12.64 13.49
C ILE A 189 18.49 12.96 14.42
N ASN A 190 18.76 13.53 15.60
CA ASN A 190 17.75 13.83 16.60
C ASN A 190 16.71 14.84 16.10
N ASN A 191 17.12 15.80 15.26
CA ASN A 191 16.20 16.79 14.68
C ASN A 191 15.34 16.25 13.53
N ASN A 192 15.63 15.06 13.00
CA ASN A 192 15.05 14.56 11.74
C ASN A 192 14.26 13.25 11.87
N TRP A 193 13.94 12.77 13.07
CA TRP A 193 13.10 11.58 13.26
C TRP A 193 11.64 11.76 12.84
N GLU A 194 11.10 12.97 12.98
CA GLU A 194 9.73 13.34 12.57
C GLU A 194 9.76 14.31 11.37
N ASN A 195 10.75 14.16 10.48
CA ASN A 195 10.89 15.03 9.30
C ASN A 195 9.67 14.88 8.37
N PRO A 196 9.07 16.00 7.88
CA PRO A 196 7.87 15.97 7.04
C PRO A 196 8.12 15.40 5.63
N ILE A 197 9.36 15.37 5.16
CA ILE A 197 9.72 14.85 3.83
C ILE A 197 9.72 13.32 3.88
N THR A 198 8.92 12.71 2.99
CA THR A 198 8.76 11.26 2.91
C THR A 198 10.10 10.57 2.60
N GLY A 199 10.38 9.47 3.29
CA GLY A 199 11.60 8.68 3.11
C GLY A 199 12.80 9.11 3.96
N ILE A 200 12.86 10.38 4.41
CA ILE A 200 13.98 10.87 5.25
C ILE A 200 14.11 10.09 6.54
N ARG A 201 13.00 9.74 7.20
CA ARG A 201 13.02 8.93 8.43
C ARG A 201 13.80 7.61 8.26
N ASN A 202 13.66 6.94 7.11
CA ASN A 202 14.37 5.69 6.85
C ASN A 202 15.87 5.94 6.57
N LEU A 203 16.20 7.00 5.83
CA LEU A 203 17.59 7.41 5.60
C LEU A 203 18.27 7.84 6.92
N ASN A 204 17.54 8.53 7.80
CA ASN A 204 17.99 8.94 9.12
C ASN A 204 18.29 7.73 10.01
N ARG A 205 17.46 6.69 9.94
CA ARG A 205 17.70 5.40 10.60
C ARG A 205 19.00 4.75 10.12
N ILE A 206 19.24 4.71 8.81
CA ILE A 206 20.49 4.15 8.22
C ILE A 206 21.72 4.95 8.66
N LEU A 207 21.61 6.29 8.69
CA LEU A 207 22.67 7.15 9.19
C LEU A 207 22.96 6.90 10.68
N PHE A 208 21.93 6.71 11.49
CA PHE A 208 22.09 6.35 12.91
C PHE A 208 22.75 4.98 13.07
N GLN A 209 22.35 3.96 12.30
CA GLN A 209 23.03 2.66 12.29
C GLN A 209 24.52 2.78 11.94
N THR A 210 24.84 3.62 10.96
CA THR A 210 26.22 3.90 10.54
C THR A 210 27.00 4.58 11.67
N LEU A 211 26.43 5.60 12.32
CA LEU A 211 27.04 6.25 13.49
C LEU A 211 27.26 5.24 14.63
N LEU A 212 26.27 4.39 14.90
CA LEU A 212 26.39 3.36 15.91
C LEU A 212 27.57 2.43 15.62
N GLN A 213 27.96 2.14 14.37
CA GLN A 213 29.11 1.27 14.08
C GLN A 213 30.47 1.85 14.50
N VAL A 214 30.61 3.19 14.51
CA VAL A 214 31.90 3.88 14.72
C VAL A 214 32.05 4.55 16.10
N ILE A 215 31.01 4.55 16.93
CA ILE A 215 31.09 5.05 18.31
C ILE A 215 31.67 3.99 19.26
N ASP A 216 32.42 4.46 20.26
CA ASP A 216 32.89 3.66 21.38
C ASP A 216 31.78 3.45 22.43
N ASP A 217 32.05 2.58 23.40
CA ASP A 217 31.10 2.20 24.45
C ASP A 217 30.79 3.36 25.43
N ASP A 218 31.74 4.28 25.60
CA ASP A 218 31.57 5.47 26.45
C ASP A 218 30.59 6.45 25.83
N MET A 219 30.76 6.79 24.55
CA MET A 219 29.81 7.60 23.78
C MET A 219 28.44 6.92 23.68
N LEU A 220 28.41 5.61 23.44
CA LEU A 220 27.15 4.85 23.41
C LEU A 220 26.40 4.98 24.74
N SER A 221 27.10 4.87 25.87
CA SER A 221 26.53 5.02 27.21
C SER A 221 25.95 6.42 27.43
N GLN A 222 26.60 7.47 26.92
CA GLN A 222 26.08 8.85 26.97
C GLN A 222 24.83 9.02 26.10
N ILE A 223 24.84 8.49 24.87
CA ILE A 223 23.69 8.52 23.96
C ILE A 223 22.47 7.84 24.61
N ILE A 224 22.66 6.67 25.21
CA ILE A 224 21.57 5.96 25.91
C ILE A 224 21.03 6.79 27.08
N LYS A 225 21.92 7.42 27.85
CA LYS A 225 21.53 8.29 28.97
C LYS A 225 20.67 9.44 28.46
N GLU A 226 21.03 10.06 27.34
CA GLU A 226 20.25 11.13 26.71
C GLU A 226 18.89 10.64 26.20
N ILE A 227 18.87 9.56 25.41
CA ILE A 227 17.61 8.95 24.89
C ILE A 227 16.66 8.62 26.04
N ASN A 228 17.19 8.14 27.18
CA ASN A 228 16.40 7.82 28.34
C ASN A 228 15.66 9.04 28.93
N THR A 229 16.20 10.25 28.80
CA THR A 229 15.56 11.50 29.25
C THR A 229 14.36 11.91 28.40
N PHE A 230 14.30 11.49 27.14
CA PHE A 230 13.19 11.85 26.26
C PHE A 230 11.88 11.22 26.76
N TYR A 231 10.76 11.93 26.57
CA TYR A 231 9.45 11.32 26.74
C TYR A 231 9.23 10.22 25.69
N TRP A 232 8.33 9.27 25.97
CA TRP A 232 8.03 8.17 25.04
C TRP A 232 7.30 8.68 23.79
N ASN A 233 8.04 8.79 22.69
CA ASN A 233 7.57 9.14 21.36
C ASN A 233 8.13 8.16 20.31
N LYS A 234 7.70 8.26 19.05
CA LYS A 234 8.14 7.33 17.99
C LYS A 234 9.65 7.37 17.79
N ALA A 235 10.26 8.55 17.81
CA ALA A 235 11.71 8.73 17.72
C ALA A 235 12.47 7.91 18.78
N LYS A 236 12.07 8.01 20.05
CA LYS A 236 12.68 7.25 21.15
C LYS A 236 12.61 5.73 20.90
N TYR A 237 11.45 5.21 20.51
CA TYR A 237 11.31 3.78 20.21
C TYR A 237 12.22 3.34 19.06
N LEU A 238 12.30 4.14 17.98
CA LEU A 238 13.15 3.84 16.82
C LEU A 238 14.65 3.90 17.16
N MET A 239 15.08 4.89 17.95
CA MET A 239 16.47 4.96 18.42
C MET A 239 16.83 3.77 19.31
N LEU A 240 15.98 3.44 20.28
CA LEU A 240 16.20 2.29 21.17
C LEU A 240 16.20 0.96 20.40
N THR A 241 15.39 0.85 19.35
CA THR A 241 15.39 -0.31 18.44
C THR A 241 16.79 -0.56 17.87
N GLU A 242 17.43 0.47 17.30
CA GLU A 242 18.77 0.33 16.73
C GLU A 242 19.85 0.06 17.78
N VAL A 243 19.75 0.69 18.95
CA VAL A 243 20.66 0.44 20.07
C VAL A 243 20.57 -1.01 20.55
N ILE A 244 19.36 -1.56 20.68
CA ILE A 244 19.14 -2.96 21.09
C ILE A 244 19.69 -3.93 20.04
N LEU A 245 19.48 -3.65 18.75
CA LEU A 245 20.00 -4.48 17.67
C LEU A 245 21.53 -4.50 17.61
N LYS A 246 22.20 -3.39 17.96
CA LYS A 246 23.67 -3.37 18.06
C LYS A 246 24.19 -4.09 19.30
N TYR A 247 23.43 -4.11 20.40
CA TYR A 247 23.89 -4.70 21.64
C TYR A 247 24.17 -6.21 21.49
N SER A 248 25.32 -6.65 22.02
CA SER A 248 25.82 -8.03 21.93
C SER A 248 25.71 -8.81 23.24
N GLY A 249 25.42 -8.13 24.37
CA GLY A 249 25.29 -8.76 25.68
C GLY A 249 23.90 -9.33 25.98
N ASN A 250 23.63 -9.59 27.26
CA ASN A 250 22.32 -10.06 27.71
C ASN A 250 21.26 -8.96 27.60
N VAL A 251 20.33 -9.10 26.64
CA VAL A 251 19.26 -8.12 26.40
C VAL A 251 18.31 -7.97 27.59
N GLU A 252 18.12 -9.01 28.41
CA GLU A 252 17.23 -8.96 29.57
C GLU A 252 17.74 -7.98 30.61
N ASP A 253 18.98 -8.17 31.04
CA ASP A 253 19.65 -7.28 31.99
C ASP A 253 19.71 -5.85 31.45
N TYR A 254 19.93 -5.72 30.14
CA TYR A 254 20.02 -4.44 29.47
C TYR A 254 18.69 -3.68 29.48
N VAL A 255 17.57 -4.34 29.18
CA VAL A 255 16.22 -3.76 29.21
C VAL A 255 15.80 -3.41 30.64
N LEU A 256 16.12 -4.28 31.61
CA LEU A 256 15.79 -4.09 33.03
C LEU A 256 16.59 -2.93 33.65
N LYS A 257 17.90 -2.87 33.42
CA LYS A 257 18.79 -1.81 33.92
C LYS A 257 18.32 -0.42 33.46
N ASN A 258 17.85 -0.31 32.22
CA ASN A 258 17.37 0.93 31.64
C ASN A 258 15.86 1.21 31.88
N LYS A 259 15.15 0.31 32.57
CA LYS A 259 13.71 0.45 32.91
C LYS A 259 12.79 0.68 31.69
N TRP A 260 13.11 0.05 30.56
CA TRP A 260 12.35 0.26 29.30
C TRP A 260 11.01 -0.46 29.24
N LEU A 261 10.85 -1.54 30.00
CA LEU A 261 9.69 -2.43 29.93
C LEU A 261 8.34 -1.70 30.09
N ARG A 262 8.24 -0.81 31.09
CA ARG A 262 7.01 -0.04 31.35
C ARG A 262 6.62 0.84 30.17
N GLY A 263 7.60 1.54 29.58
CA GLY A 263 7.36 2.41 28.44
C GLY A 263 7.01 1.64 27.17
N LEU A 264 7.63 0.48 26.98
CA LEU A 264 7.30 -0.43 25.89
C LEU A 264 5.85 -0.94 25.99
N LEU A 265 5.43 -1.41 27.16
CA LEU A 265 4.03 -1.85 27.38
C LEU A 265 3.02 -0.70 27.22
N ASN A 266 3.37 0.51 27.66
CA ASN A 266 2.52 1.67 27.50
C ASN A 266 2.22 2.02 26.02
N SER A 267 3.08 1.59 25.09
CA SER A 267 2.83 1.76 23.65
C SER A 267 1.57 1.01 23.19
N LEU A 268 1.25 -0.13 23.81
CA LEU A 268 0.06 -0.93 23.48
C LEU A 268 -1.24 -0.21 23.84
N TYR A 269 -1.22 0.69 24.82
CA TYR A 269 -2.38 1.52 25.19
C TYR A 269 -2.57 2.73 24.27
N LYS A 270 -1.58 3.06 23.41
CA LYS A 270 -1.57 4.28 22.59
C LYS A 270 -1.48 3.95 21.10
N PRO A 271 -2.60 4.01 20.34
CA PRO A 271 -2.61 3.68 18.91
C PRO A 271 -1.59 4.45 18.05
N GLY A 272 -1.27 5.70 18.40
CA GLY A 272 -0.26 6.48 17.68
C GLY A 272 1.19 6.04 17.89
N LEU A 273 1.47 5.22 18.91
CA LEU A 273 2.82 4.77 19.27
C LEU A 273 3.03 3.25 19.08
N VAL A 274 1.94 2.48 18.96
CA VAL A 274 1.98 1.01 18.94
C VAL A 274 2.90 0.45 17.85
N SER A 275 2.96 1.08 16.67
CA SER A 275 3.80 0.59 15.57
C SER A 275 5.29 0.73 15.89
N ALA A 276 5.72 1.88 16.41
CA ALA A 276 7.10 2.12 16.80
C ALA A 276 7.48 1.30 18.05
N GLY A 277 6.54 1.14 18.99
CA GLY A 277 6.70 0.23 20.12
C GLY A 277 6.84 -1.23 19.69
N ALA A 278 6.12 -1.66 18.64
CA ALA A 278 6.27 -2.99 18.07
C ALA A 278 7.65 -3.21 17.46
N ASP A 279 8.23 -2.23 16.75
CA ASP A 279 9.60 -2.31 16.23
C ASP A 279 10.62 -2.54 17.36
N MET A 280 10.50 -1.80 18.46
CA MET A 280 11.35 -1.99 19.64
C MET A 280 11.14 -3.36 20.28
N TYR A 281 9.89 -3.82 20.37
CA TYR A 281 9.56 -5.14 20.88
C TYR A 281 10.19 -6.25 20.01
N TYR A 282 10.12 -6.12 18.68
CA TYR A 282 10.70 -7.10 17.78
C TYR A 282 12.22 -7.16 17.89
N ALA A 283 12.90 -6.02 18.08
CA ALA A 283 14.34 -6.01 18.32
C ALA A 283 14.72 -6.72 19.63
N ILE A 284 13.95 -6.54 20.70
CA ILE A 284 14.16 -7.31 21.94
C ILE A 284 13.90 -8.79 21.66
N LEU A 285 12.76 -9.11 21.04
CA LEU A 285 12.37 -10.48 20.74
C LEU A 285 13.43 -11.19 19.90
N GLU A 286 14.02 -10.52 18.90
CA GLU A 286 15.10 -11.04 18.06
C GLU A 286 16.34 -11.41 18.88
N LYS A 287 16.70 -10.59 19.89
CA LYS A 287 17.86 -10.79 20.77
C LYS A 287 17.64 -11.75 21.94
N LEU A 288 16.40 -12.16 22.23
CA LEU A 288 16.14 -13.16 23.28
C LEU A 288 16.64 -14.54 22.86
N ASN A 289 17.43 -15.19 23.72
CA ASN A 289 18.05 -16.48 23.41
C ASN A 289 17.14 -17.68 23.70
N SER A 290 16.16 -17.53 24.61
CA SER A 290 15.25 -18.61 24.98
C SER A 290 13.86 -18.09 25.36
N GLU A 291 12.90 -19.01 25.44
CA GLU A 291 11.55 -18.74 25.93
C GLU A 291 11.55 -18.30 27.40
N ASN A 292 12.40 -18.88 28.25
CA ASN A 292 12.50 -18.50 29.67
C ASN A 292 12.88 -17.02 29.82
N CYS A 293 13.75 -16.51 28.94
CA CYS A 293 14.12 -15.09 28.89
C CYS A 293 12.87 -14.22 28.64
N TRP A 294 12.00 -14.66 27.73
CA TRP A 294 10.74 -13.97 27.46
C TRP A 294 9.80 -14.02 28.68
N ILE A 295 9.70 -15.18 29.32
CA ILE A 295 8.86 -15.38 30.51
C ILE A 295 9.27 -14.41 31.63
N THR A 296 10.56 -14.32 31.93
CA THR A 296 11.11 -13.44 32.97
C THR A 296 10.77 -11.97 32.72
N LEU A 297 10.88 -11.51 31.46
CA LEU A 297 10.64 -10.10 31.13
C LEU A 297 9.16 -9.75 30.97
N PHE A 298 8.39 -10.61 30.32
CA PHE A 298 7.11 -10.22 29.72
C PHE A 298 5.91 -10.99 30.26
N LEU A 299 6.06 -12.18 30.86
CA LEU A 299 4.90 -13.00 31.21
C LEU A 299 3.96 -12.27 32.18
N GLU A 300 4.43 -11.87 33.35
CA GLU A 300 3.61 -11.18 34.34
C GLU A 300 3.03 -9.84 33.81
N PRO A 301 3.83 -8.94 33.20
CA PRO A 301 3.29 -7.70 32.65
C PRO A 301 2.27 -7.90 31.53
N VAL A 302 2.46 -8.89 30.65
CA VAL A 302 1.51 -9.21 29.58
C VAL A 302 0.24 -9.82 30.15
N ILE A 303 0.33 -10.71 31.14
CA ILE A 303 -0.86 -11.25 31.83
C ILE A 303 -1.64 -10.12 32.52
N ASN A 304 -0.96 -9.17 33.15
CA ASN A 304 -1.62 -8.00 33.76
C ASN A 304 -2.30 -7.11 32.71
N LEU A 305 -1.68 -6.91 31.54
CA LEU A 305 -2.29 -6.20 30.42
C LEU A 305 -3.53 -6.94 29.90
N LEU A 306 -3.44 -8.26 29.71
CA LEU A 306 -4.51 -9.10 29.18
C LEU A 306 -5.67 -9.29 30.16
N LYS A 307 -5.43 -9.16 31.47
CA LYS A 307 -6.49 -9.09 32.50
C LYS A 307 -7.15 -7.72 32.59
N GLY A 308 -6.48 -6.69 32.11
CA GLY A 308 -6.91 -5.30 32.25
C GLY A 308 -8.24 -5.01 31.56
N THR A 309 -8.78 -3.82 31.82
CA THR A 309 -10.04 -3.34 31.25
C THR A 309 -9.89 -2.70 29.88
N SER A 310 -8.66 -2.51 29.38
CA SER A 310 -8.41 -1.85 28.09
C SER A 310 -8.47 -2.83 26.92
N PHE A 311 -9.63 -2.86 26.26
CA PHE A 311 -9.81 -3.59 25.01
C PHE A 311 -8.76 -3.23 23.95
N GLN A 312 -8.47 -1.94 23.79
CA GLN A 312 -7.51 -1.43 22.81
C GLN A 312 -6.10 -2.01 23.02
N ALA A 313 -5.66 -2.13 24.27
CA ALA A 313 -4.35 -2.69 24.58
C ALA A 313 -4.27 -4.19 24.25
N ILE A 314 -5.33 -4.95 24.57
CA ILE A 314 -5.44 -6.37 24.22
C ILE A 314 -5.43 -6.56 22.69
N GLU A 315 -6.17 -5.73 21.97
CA GLU A 315 -6.20 -5.79 20.51
C GLU A 315 -4.85 -5.41 19.89
N ASN A 316 -4.18 -4.38 20.41
CA ASN A 316 -2.84 -4.01 19.98
C ASN A 316 -1.83 -5.12 20.26
N PHE A 317 -1.89 -5.77 21.42
CA PHE A 317 -1.08 -6.95 21.71
C PHE A 317 -1.35 -8.08 20.70
N LYS A 318 -2.63 -8.40 20.45
CA LYS A 318 -3.07 -9.42 19.48
C LYS A 318 -2.52 -9.16 18.08
N ASN A 319 -2.55 -7.90 17.62
CA ASN A 319 -2.24 -7.52 16.25
C ASN A 319 -0.74 -7.34 16.01
N TYR A 320 0.00 -6.79 16.98
CA TYR A 320 1.42 -6.46 16.81
C TYR A 320 2.32 -7.51 17.47
N TRP A 321 2.17 -7.82 18.75
CA TRP A 321 3.16 -8.65 19.45
C TRP A 321 2.91 -10.15 19.27
N CYS A 322 1.67 -10.58 19.51
CA CYS A 322 1.29 -11.97 19.77
C CYS A 322 1.76 -12.96 18.69
N LEU A 323 1.52 -12.67 17.41
CA LEU A 323 1.87 -13.60 16.31
C LEU A 323 3.39 -13.77 16.17
N ASN A 324 4.17 -12.69 16.24
CA ASN A 324 5.63 -12.76 16.10
C ASN A 324 6.28 -13.43 17.30
N THR A 325 5.73 -13.25 18.51
CA THR A 325 6.13 -14.01 19.70
C THR A 325 6.01 -15.50 19.46
N PHE A 326 4.85 -15.97 18.99
CA PHE A 326 4.60 -17.40 18.78
C PHE A 326 5.38 -18.00 17.63
N LYS A 327 5.74 -17.20 16.62
CA LYS A 327 6.66 -17.64 15.57
C LYS A 327 8.04 -17.99 16.13
N LYS A 328 8.53 -17.22 17.10
CA LYS A 328 9.85 -17.46 17.72
C LYS A 328 9.79 -18.50 18.83
N PHE A 329 8.78 -18.42 19.70
CA PHE A 329 8.59 -19.32 20.85
C PHE A 329 7.16 -19.88 20.82
N PRO A 330 6.92 -21.02 20.14
CA PRO A 330 5.58 -21.58 19.95
C PRO A 330 4.87 -22.03 21.23
N THR A 331 5.63 -22.52 22.21
CA THR A 331 5.18 -23.05 23.51
C THR A 331 4.46 -22.00 24.37
N LEU A 332 4.89 -20.73 24.30
CA LEU A 332 4.26 -19.59 24.97
C LEU A 332 2.77 -19.42 24.69
N ALA A 333 2.28 -19.92 23.55
CA ALA A 333 0.85 -19.90 23.26
C ALA A 333 0.05 -20.67 24.31
N ASN A 334 0.52 -21.85 24.72
CA ASN A 334 -0.12 -22.67 25.74
C ASN A 334 0.08 -22.07 27.14
N ASP A 335 1.28 -21.57 27.44
CA ASP A 335 1.60 -20.98 28.74
C ASP A 335 0.74 -19.74 29.01
N LEU A 336 0.61 -18.83 28.04
CA LEU A 336 -0.26 -17.66 28.17
C LEU A 336 -1.72 -18.09 28.41
N VAL A 337 -2.21 -19.09 27.70
CA VAL A 337 -3.59 -19.60 27.89
C VAL A 337 -3.75 -20.22 29.27
N GLN A 338 -2.79 -21.01 29.76
CA GLN A 338 -2.86 -21.61 31.09
C GLN A 338 -2.82 -20.55 32.19
N HIS A 339 -1.91 -19.58 32.12
CA HIS A 339 -1.84 -18.47 33.07
C HIS A 339 -3.09 -17.60 33.03
N LEU A 340 -3.66 -17.35 31.85
CA LEU A 340 -4.94 -16.66 31.71
C LEU A 340 -6.13 -17.49 32.20
N LYS A 341 -6.07 -18.82 32.24
CA LYS A 341 -7.15 -19.63 32.85
C LYS A 341 -7.10 -19.56 34.37
N LEU A 342 -5.89 -19.66 34.94
CA LEU A 342 -5.65 -19.63 36.39
C LEU A 342 -5.78 -18.23 37.01
N ALA A 343 -5.72 -17.20 36.17
CA ALA A 343 -5.99 -15.81 36.52
C ALA A 343 -7.36 -15.60 37.19
N SER A 344 -7.44 -14.62 38.11
CA SER A 344 -8.70 -14.07 38.60
C SER A 344 -9.61 -13.64 37.44
N ASP A 345 -10.92 -13.86 37.57
CA ASP A 345 -11.87 -13.47 36.54
C ASP A 345 -11.89 -11.95 36.33
N SER A 346 -11.91 -11.55 35.06
CA SER A 346 -12.10 -10.17 34.63
C SER A 346 -13.01 -10.15 33.39
N GLU A 347 -13.71 -9.02 33.16
CA GLU A 347 -14.68 -8.88 32.07
C GLU A 347 -14.10 -9.25 30.69
N LEU A 348 -12.81 -8.94 30.46
CA LEU A 348 -12.13 -9.19 29.18
C LEU A 348 -11.24 -10.44 29.19
N LYS A 349 -11.21 -11.23 30.27
CA LYS A 349 -10.37 -12.45 30.39
C LYS A 349 -10.63 -13.41 29.23
N LEU A 350 -11.90 -13.68 28.93
CA LEU A 350 -12.28 -14.56 27.82
C LEU A 350 -11.83 -13.98 26.48
N TYR A 351 -12.07 -12.68 26.24
CA TYR A 351 -11.61 -12.01 25.02
C TYR A 351 -10.10 -12.13 24.82
N SER A 352 -9.31 -11.94 25.88
CA SER A 352 -7.85 -12.12 25.86
C SER A 352 -7.44 -13.55 25.53
N ILE A 353 -8.07 -14.56 26.15
CA ILE A 353 -7.84 -15.97 25.83
C ILE A 353 -8.14 -16.24 24.36
N LEU A 354 -9.28 -15.77 23.85
CA LEU A 354 -9.68 -15.95 22.46
C LEU A 354 -8.73 -15.25 21.48
N CYS A 355 -8.22 -14.07 21.83
CA CYS A 355 -7.22 -13.36 21.03
C CYS A 355 -5.92 -14.15 20.90
N VAL A 356 -5.42 -14.70 22.00
CA VAL A 356 -4.23 -15.57 22.03
C VAL A 356 -4.47 -16.84 21.21
N LEU A 357 -5.58 -17.54 21.46
CA LEU A 357 -5.94 -18.77 20.72
C LEU A 357 -6.10 -18.51 19.23
N LYS A 358 -6.67 -17.36 18.83
CA LYS A 358 -6.81 -16.97 17.42
C LYS A 358 -5.46 -16.86 16.71
N GLN A 359 -4.46 -16.25 17.34
CA GLN A 359 -3.12 -16.13 16.74
C GLN A 359 -2.36 -17.45 16.76
N ALA A 360 -2.46 -18.22 17.85
CA ALA A 360 -1.88 -19.56 17.95
C ALA A 360 -2.45 -20.52 16.88
N ASN A 361 -3.76 -20.42 16.60
CA ASN A 361 -4.41 -21.19 15.53
C ASN A 361 -3.88 -20.86 14.13
N LYS A 362 -3.49 -19.60 13.84
CA LYS A 362 -2.87 -19.25 12.55
C LYS A 362 -1.56 -19.98 12.29
N LEU A 363 -0.86 -20.35 13.37
CA LEU A 363 0.40 -21.09 13.33
C LEU A 363 0.20 -22.60 13.60
N ALA A 364 -1.05 -23.07 13.70
CA ALA A 364 -1.41 -24.45 14.00
C ALA A 364 -0.81 -25.01 15.31
N LEU A 365 -0.60 -24.16 16.31
CA LEU A 365 0.06 -24.53 17.57
C LEU A 365 -0.87 -25.21 18.60
N ILE A 366 -2.17 -25.21 18.34
CA ILE A 366 -3.17 -25.81 19.23
C ILE A 366 -3.57 -27.17 18.65
N GLU A 367 -3.36 -28.23 19.41
CA GLU A 367 -3.90 -29.55 19.05
C GLU A 367 -5.43 -29.46 18.96
N ARG A 368 -5.99 -29.88 17.82
CA ARG A 368 -7.44 -29.94 17.60
C ARG A 368 -8.10 -31.10 18.35
N LYS A 369 -7.59 -31.50 19.52
CA LYS A 369 -8.24 -32.46 20.41
C LYS A 369 -9.21 -31.71 21.32
N TRP A 370 -10.32 -31.31 20.75
CA TRP A 370 -11.49 -30.87 21.51
C TRP A 370 -12.20 -32.12 22.04
N THR A 371 -11.57 -32.82 23.00
CA THR A 371 -12.24 -33.92 23.71
C THR A 371 -13.41 -33.32 24.47
N THR A 372 -14.62 -33.57 23.96
CA THR A 372 -15.92 -33.39 24.62
C THR A 372 -15.98 -32.16 25.52
N ALA A 373 -16.39 -31.03 24.95
CA ALA A 373 -16.64 -29.78 25.65
C ALA A 373 -17.68 -29.98 26.77
N THR A 374 -17.23 -30.35 27.96
CA THR A 374 -17.96 -30.18 29.21
C THR A 374 -17.44 -28.91 29.88
N HIS A 375 -17.47 -27.75 29.23
CA HIS A 375 -17.19 -26.47 29.91
C HIS A 375 -17.98 -25.28 29.34
N ASN A 376 -18.79 -24.73 30.25
CA ASN A 376 -19.34 -23.38 30.39
C ASN A 376 -20.43 -22.87 29.43
N THR A 377 -21.62 -23.46 29.55
CA THR A 377 -22.91 -22.81 29.25
C THR A 377 -23.06 -21.40 29.87
N ASN A 378 -22.37 -21.11 30.99
CA ASN A 378 -22.44 -19.81 31.68
C ASN A 378 -21.83 -18.64 30.88
N GLU A 379 -20.78 -18.87 30.09
CA GLU A 379 -20.06 -17.80 29.37
C GLU A 379 -20.74 -17.43 28.04
N GLN A 380 -21.32 -18.42 27.36
CA GLN A 380 -22.19 -18.24 26.20
C GLN A 380 -23.42 -17.43 26.60
N LEU A 381 -24.02 -17.76 27.75
CA LEU A 381 -25.08 -16.98 28.35
C LEU A 381 -24.60 -15.59 28.76
N PHE A 382 -23.37 -15.40 29.24
CA PHE A 382 -22.88 -14.08 29.69
C PHE A 382 -22.78 -13.08 28.54
N ALA A 383 -22.08 -13.41 27.44
CA ALA A 383 -21.95 -12.48 26.31
C ALA A 383 -23.32 -12.18 25.68
N TYR A 384 -24.19 -13.19 25.57
CA TYR A 384 -25.56 -13.01 25.11
C TYR A 384 -26.39 -12.16 26.08
N ARG A 385 -26.32 -12.40 27.41
CA ARG A 385 -27.02 -11.61 28.44
C ARG A 385 -26.57 -10.17 28.45
N GLU A 386 -25.27 -9.89 28.37
CA GLU A 386 -24.78 -8.52 28.27
C GLU A 386 -25.37 -7.84 27.04
N ILE A 387 -25.43 -8.53 25.87
CA ILE A 387 -26.06 -8.01 24.65
C ILE A 387 -27.60 -7.86 24.78
N ASP A 388 -28.27 -8.67 25.59
CA ASP A 388 -29.71 -8.65 25.83
C ASP A 388 -30.14 -7.61 26.90
N CYS A 389 -29.22 -7.09 27.71
CA CYS A 389 -29.49 -6.11 28.77
C CYS A 389 -29.94 -4.70 28.30
N GLY A 390 -30.22 -4.50 27.00
CA GLY A 390 -30.90 -3.31 26.49
C GLY A 390 -30.07 -2.01 26.37
N SER A 391 -28.76 -2.05 26.63
CA SER A 391 -27.89 -0.86 26.68
C SER A 391 -27.42 -0.31 25.32
N TYR A 392 -27.99 -0.75 24.20
CA TYR A 392 -27.41 -0.58 22.86
C TYR A 392 -28.14 0.39 21.93
N SER A 393 -29.07 1.18 22.49
CA SER A 393 -29.64 2.33 21.80
C SER A 393 -28.54 3.37 21.50
N LYS A 394 -28.71 4.15 20.41
CA LYS A 394 -27.78 5.23 20.04
C LYS A 394 -27.45 6.14 21.24
N GLU A 395 -28.40 6.31 22.16
CA GLU A 395 -28.35 7.19 23.33
C GLU A 395 -27.38 6.75 24.45
N ASN A 396 -27.02 5.47 24.56
CA ASN A 396 -26.20 4.95 25.67
C ASN A 396 -24.75 4.59 25.29
N ILE A 397 -24.35 4.80 24.03
CA ILE A 397 -23.03 4.39 23.51
C ILE A 397 -21.89 5.13 24.21
N VAL A 398 -22.07 6.43 24.48
CA VAL A 398 -21.05 7.26 25.14
C VAL A 398 -20.79 6.77 26.58
N LYS A 399 -21.85 6.44 27.32
CA LYS A 399 -21.74 5.87 28.67
C LYS A 399 -21.02 4.52 28.66
N SER A 400 -21.36 3.64 27.71
CA SER A 400 -20.72 2.33 27.53
C SER A 400 -19.21 2.44 27.26
N ILE A 401 -18.78 3.44 26.46
CA ILE A 401 -17.36 3.70 26.18
C ILE A 401 -16.61 4.14 27.45
N ILE A 402 -17.21 5.03 28.24
CA ILE A 402 -16.61 5.55 29.48
C ILE A 402 -16.48 4.44 30.54
N GLU A 403 -17.48 3.57 30.64
CA GLU A 403 -17.47 2.40 31.52
C GLU A 403 -16.56 1.27 31.03
N GLY A 404 -15.91 1.40 29.86
CA GLY A 404 -15.02 0.40 29.28
C GLY A 404 -15.72 -0.80 28.65
N LYS A 405 -17.06 -0.78 28.59
CA LYS A 405 -17.90 -1.84 28.01
C LYS A 405 -18.12 -1.57 26.53
N GLN A 406 -17.35 -2.21 25.67
CA GLN A 406 -17.43 -2.00 24.23
C GLN A 406 -18.26 -3.09 23.55
N LEU A 407 -19.39 -2.72 22.92
CA LEU A 407 -20.33 -3.67 22.27
C LEU A 407 -19.65 -4.57 21.23
N HIS A 408 -18.81 -4.02 20.37
CA HIS A 408 -18.07 -4.80 19.38
C HIS A 408 -17.17 -5.89 20.00
N ALA A 409 -16.73 -5.73 21.25
CA ALA A 409 -15.97 -6.77 21.96
C ALA A 409 -16.86 -8.00 22.25
N TYR A 410 -18.07 -7.78 22.77
CA TYR A 410 -19.03 -8.85 23.04
C TYR A 410 -19.50 -9.55 21.76
N LEU A 411 -19.77 -8.78 20.69
CA LEU A 411 -20.06 -9.34 19.37
C LEU A 411 -18.88 -10.17 18.83
N GLY A 412 -17.65 -9.71 19.07
CA GLY A 412 -16.44 -10.44 18.72
C GLY A 412 -16.30 -11.77 19.49
N ILE A 413 -16.68 -11.81 20.77
CA ILE A 413 -16.74 -13.04 21.57
C ILE A 413 -17.77 -14.01 20.95
N LEU A 414 -18.99 -13.54 20.68
CA LEU A 414 -20.03 -14.37 20.04
C LEU A 414 -19.56 -14.91 18.69
N PHE A 415 -18.95 -14.07 17.85
CA PHE A 415 -18.38 -14.50 16.57
C PHE A 415 -17.43 -15.68 16.74
N VAL A 416 -16.50 -15.59 17.69
CA VAL A 416 -15.52 -16.66 17.93
C VAL A 416 -16.20 -17.93 18.46
N ILE A 417 -17.22 -17.80 19.31
CA ILE A 417 -17.99 -18.94 19.83
C ILE A 417 -18.70 -19.67 18.67
N PHE A 418 -19.44 -18.95 17.82
CA PHE A 418 -20.14 -19.53 16.67
C PHE A 418 -19.17 -20.16 15.64
N ASP A 419 -18.05 -19.48 15.35
CA ASP A 419 -17.04 -19.96 14.40
C ASP A 419 -16.36 -21.23 14.93
N THR A 420 -16.09 -21.30 16.23
CA THR A 420 -15.53 -22.50 16.87
C THR A 420 -16.53 -23.65 16.83
N SER A 421 -17.80 -23.41 17.17
CA SER A 421 -18.87 -24.41 17.10
C SER A 421 -19.01 -25.03 15.70
N LEU A 422 -18.93 -24.21 14.64
CA LEU A 422 -18.97 -24.67 13.26
C LEU A 422 -17.78 -25.57 12.91
N LYS A 423 -16.59 -25.26 13.42
CA LYS A 423 -15.36 -26.03 13.17
C LYS A 423 -15.29 -27.34 13.94
N THR A 424 -15.85 -27.40 15.14
CA THR A 424 -15.86 -28.60 16.00
C THR A 424 -17.08 -29.48 15.77
N GLY A 425 -18.14 -28.98 15.12
CA GLY A 425 -19.40 -29.68 14.94
C GLY A 425 -20.28 -29.75 16.21
N SER A 426 -19.87 -29.10 17.31
CA SER A 426 -20.64 -29.06 18.55
C SER A 426 -21.73 -28.01 18.46
N LYS A 427 -23.02 -28.41 18.51
CA LYS A 427 -24.14 -27.46 18.54
C LYS A 427 -24.13 -26.67 19.85
N ILE A 428 -24.23 -25.34 19.75
CA ILE A 428 -24.42 -24.48 20.92
C ILE A 428 -25.87 -24.64 21.37
N PRO A 429 -26.16 -24.78 22.68
CA PRO A 429 -27.52 -24.89 23.22
C PRO A 429 -28.24 -23.52 23.21
N ILE A 430 -28.34 -22.88 22.05
CA ILE A 430 -29.13 -21.66 21.84
C ILE A 430 -30.37 -22.06 21.04
N ASP A 431 -31.55 -21.71 21.54
CA ASP A 431 -32.82 -21.95 20.88
C ASP A 431 -33.04 -20.95 19.72
N TYR A 432 -33.96 -21.30 18.82
CA TYR A 432 -34.26 -20.50 17.63
C TYR A 432 -34.73 -19.07 17.97
N GLU A 433 -35.49 -18.89 19.06
CA GLU A 433 -36.01 -17.57 19.44
C GLU A 433 -34.89 -16.65 19.92
N SER A 434 -33.91 -17.18 20.66
CA SER A 434 -32.71 -16.44 21.05
C SER A 434 -31.85 -16.04 19.84
N ILE A 435 -31.73 -16.91 18.82
CA ILE A 435 -31.05 -16.55 17.57
C ILE A 435 -31.78 -15.40 16.87
N LYS A 436 -33.12 -15.45 16.81
CA LYS A 436 -33.93 -14.39 16.19
C LYS A 436 -33.75 -13.06 16.92
N LYS A 437 -33.80 -13.06 18.25
CA LYS A 437 -33.52 -11.87 19.07
C LYS A 437 -32.11 -11.31 18.81
N LEU A 438 -31.10 -12.18 18.73
CA LEU A 438 -29.74 -11.74 18.39
C LEU A 438 -29.71 -11.04 17.02
N VAL A 439 -30.38 -11.61 16.02
CA VAL A 439 -30.48 -11.01 14.67
C VAL A 439 -31.23 -9.67 14.71
N ASP A 440 -32.27 -9.54 15.52
CA ASP A 440 -32.97 -8.26 15.74
C ASP A 440 -32.05 -7.20 16.36
N ILE A 441 -31.21 -7.59 17.32
CA ILE A 441 -30.21 -6.71 17.92
C ILE A 441 -29.14 -6.29 16.90
N LEU A 442 -28.67 -7.22 16.08
CA LEU A 442 -27.74 -6.91 14.98
C LEU A 442 -28.34 -5.91 13.99
N GLU A 443 -29.64 -6.01 13.71
CA GLU A 443 -30.35 -5.05 12.87
C GLU A 443 -30.36 -3.66 13.49
N ILE A 444 -30.62 -3.53 14.80
CA ILE A 444 -30.57 -2.25 15.52
C ILE A 444 -29.16 -1.64 15.43
N ILE A 445 -28.12 -2.46 15.65
CA ILE A 445 -26.72 -2.00 15.60
C ILE A 445 -26.35 -1.54 14.19
N SER A 446 -26.79 -2.25 13.16
CA SER A 446 -26.51 -1.89 11.76
C SER A 446 -27.07 -0.50 11.38
N LYS A 447 -28.14 -0.05 12.06
CA LYS A 447 -28.77 1.26 11.89
C LYS A 447 -28.03 2.40 12.61
N GLN A 448 -26.92 2.13 13.30
CA GLN A 448 -26.11 3.17 13.97
C GLN A 448 -25.59 4.23 12.96
N PHE A 449 -25.32 3.83 11.72
CA PHE A 449 -25.02 4.75 10.60
C PHE A 449 -26.14 4.84 9.57
N ALA A 450 -27.39 4.51 9.89
CA ALA A 450 -28.51 4.71 8.97
C ALA A 450 -28.89 6.20 8.87
N TRP A 451 -29.19 6.66 7.66
CA TRP A 451 -29.55 8.06 7.33
C TRP A 451 -30.97 8.12 6.77
N GLU A 452 -31.74 9.15 7.13
CA GLU A 452 -33.18 9.27 6.82
C GLU A 452 -33.53 10.32 5.73
N GLU A 453 -32.57 10.95 5.05
CA GLU A 453 -32.87 12.03 4.07
C GLU A 453 -33.05 11.58 2.61
N ASP A 454 -33.88 12.36 1.88
CA ASP A 454 -34.33 12.19 0.50
C ASP A 454 -33.25 12.02 -0.57
N THR A 455 -33.60 11.22 -1.58
CA THR A 455 -32.79 10.73 -2.71
C THR A 455 -32.08 11.77 -3.60
N LEU A 456 -32.16 13.07 -3.33
CA LEU A 456 -31.79 14.14 -4.29
C LEU A 456 -30.58 15.01 -3.90
N THR A 457 -29.91 14.80 -2.76
CA THR A 457 -28.76 15.63 -2.37
C THR A 457 -27.50 14.82 -1.99
N SER A 458 -26.34 15.23 -2.51
CA SER A 458 -25.04 14.70 -2.09
C SER A 458 -24.67 15.29 -0.73
N SER A 459 -24.76 14.51 0.35
CA SER A 459 -24.55 15.03 1.72
C SER A 459 -23.08 15.23 2.11
N ASP A 460 -22.84 16.28 2.88
CA ASP A 460 -21.57 16.65 3.50
C ASP A 460 -21.14 15.72 4.64
N PHE A 461 -19.83 15.52 4.81
CA PHE A 461 -19.24 14.82 5.96
C PHE A 461 -19.53 15.54 7.30
N SER A 462 -19.89 16.83 7.25
CA SER A 462 -20.26 17.65 8.40
C SER A 462 -21.36 17.00 9.24
N LYS A 463 -22.43 16.49 8.60
CA LYS A 463 -23.58 15.92 9.33
C LYS A 463 -23.23 14.65 10.13
N MET A 464 -22.18 13.91 9.74
CA MET A 464 -21.74 12.73 10.50
C MET A 464 -21.05 13.17 11.78
N ASN A 465 -20.26 14.24 11.69
CA ASN A 465 -19.70 14.88 12.86
C ASN A 465 -20.82 15.47 13.73
N ASP A 466 -21.84 16.09 13.15
CA ASP A 466 -22.97 16.64 13.92
C ASP A 466 -23.75 15.54 14.67
N MET A 467 -23.92 14.35 14.07
CA MET A 467 -24.51 13.19 14.74
C MET A 467 -23.67 12.73 15.94
N VAL A 468 -22.36 12.57 15.76
CA VAL A 468 -21.46 12.18 16.86
C VAL A 468 -21.42 13.26 17.94
N GLN A 469 -21.42 14.53 17.56
CA GLN A 469 -21.44 15.65 18.48
C GLN A 469 -22.76 15.71 19.25
N THR A 470 -23.89 15.42 18.61
CA THR A 470 -25.21 15.32 19.27
C THR A 470 -25.23 14.18 20.29
N LEU A 471 -24.63 13.02 19.95
CA LEU A 471 -24.50 11.91 20.90
C LEU A 471 -23.65 12.27 22.12
N ILE A 472 -22.57 13.03 21.92
CA ILE A 472 -21.71 13.51 23.02
C ILE A 472 -22.46 14.56 23.86
N ASN A 473 -23.12 15.52 23.21
CA ASN A 473 -23.87 16.59 23.89
C ASN A 473 -25.07 16.06 24.69
N ASN A 474 -25.71 15.00 24.21
CA ASN A 474 -26.83 14.34 24.91
C ASN A 474 -26.36 13.44 26.06
N SER A 475 -25.06 13.22 26.20
CA SER A 475 -24.50 12.50 27.35
C SER A 475 -24.25 13.46 28.53
N GLU A 476 -24.30 12.96 29.76
CA GLU A 476 -23.96 13.73 30.99
C GLU A 476 -22.51 14.26 31.02
N TYR A 477 -21.72 14.01 29.97
CA TYR A 477 -20.28 14.26 29.86
C TYR A 477 -19.92 15.33 28.81
N ALA A 478 -20.83 16.27 28.52
CA ALA A 478 -20.52 17.41 27.66
C ALA A 478 -19.31 18.18 28.22
N GLU A 479 -18.18 18.18 27.50
CA GLU A 479 -17.01 18.99 27.86
C GLU A 479 -17.37 20.48 27.80
N GLU A 480 -17.10 21.23 28.86
CA GLU A 480 -17.15 22.70 28.84
C GLU A 480 -16.12 23.23 27.83
N ASN A 481 -16.62 23.78 26.71
CA ASN A 481 -15.97 24.72 25.78
C ASN A 481 -14.44 24.81 25.83
N ASN A 482 -13.73 23.97 25.07
CA ASN A 482 -12.37 24.28 24.62
C ASN A 482 -12.41 24.87 23.19
N GLN A 483 -11.88 26.08 23.08
CA GLN A 483 -11.92 26.98 21.92
C GLN A 483 -11.02 26.54 20.76
N ASP A 484 -11.34 25.45 20.07
CA ASP A 484 -10.67 25.15 18.80
C ASP A 484 -11.62 24.46 17.79
N GLN A 485 -12.46 25.27 17.14
CA GLN A 485 -13.53 24.83 16.21
C GLN A 485 -13.03 24.10 14.94
N THR A 486 -11.72 23.94 14.76
CA THR A 486 -11.13 23.37 13.53
C THR A 486 -10.60 21.93 13.68
N LYS A 487 -10.58 21.36 14.89
CA LYS A 487 -10.12 19.98 15.13
C LYS A 487 -11.17 19.13 15.84
N ILE A 488 -11.47 17.97 15.26
CA ILE A 488 -12.29 16.92 15.88
C ILE A 488 -11.65 16.52 17.21
N SER A 489 -12.39 16.59 18.33
CA SER A 489 -11.86 16.24 19.65
C SER A 489 -11.43 14.77 19.72
N GLY A 490 -10.46 14.45 20.59
CA GLY A 490 -10.00 13.07 20.78
C GLY A 490 -11.15 12.13 21.19
N PHE A 491 -12.10 12.62 21.99
CA PHE A 491 -13.28 11.87 22.40
C PHE A 491 -14.24 11.60 21.24
N HIS A 492 -14.45 12.60 20.36
CA HIS A 492 -15.25 12.42 19.14
C HIS A 492 -14.70 11.33 18.23
N GLN A 493 -13.37 11.27 18.07
CA GLN A 493 -12.74 10.18 17.32
C GLN A 493 -12.95 8.81 17.98
N ILE A 494 -12.93 8.72 19.31
CA ILE A 494 -13.20 7.47 20.04
C ILE A 494 -14.65 7.01 19.83
N VAL A 495 -15.62 7.92 19.94
CA VAL A 495 -17.05 7.60 19.72
C VAL A 495 -17.28 7.14 18.29
N LEU A 496 -16.77 7.88 17.29
CA LEU A 496 -16.86 7.50 15.89
C LEU A 496 -16.23 6.13 15.63
N ASN A 497 -15.06 5.86 16.25
CA ASN A 497 -14.38 4.58 16.14
C ASN A 497 -15.21 3.42 16.72
N CYS A 498 -15.81 3.61 17.89
CA CYS A 498 -16.66 2.61 18.52
C CYS A 498 -17.88 2.28 17.65
N LEU A 499 -18.54 3.30 17.10
CA LEU A 499 -19.71 3.12 16.23
C LEU A 499 -19.39 2.24 15.01
N TRP A 500 -18.31 2.53 14.28
CA TRP A 500 -18.01 1.76 13.07
C TRP A 500 -17.51 0.35 13.39
N LEU A 501 -16.80 0.16 14.51
CA LEU A 501 -16.41 -1.17 14.99
C LEU A 501 -17.63 -2.02 15.39
N ASN A 502 -18.67 -1.42 15.99
CA ASN A 502 -19.92 -2.11 16.30
C ASN A 502 -20.62 -2.60 15.03
N VAL A 503 -20.77 -1.72 14.03
CA VAL A 503 -21.37 -2.09 12.73
C VAL A 503 -20.57 -3.16 12.02
N LYS A 504 -19.22 -3.06 12.04
CA LYS A 504 -18.35 -4.10 11.50
C LYS A 504 -18.58 -5.44 12.19
N ALA A 505 -18.52 -5.49 13.51
CA ALA A 505 -18.70 -6.73 14.28
C ALA A 505 -20.10 -7.33 14.05
N ALA A 506 -21.12 -6.49 13.90
CA ALA A 506 -22.47 -6.92 13.58
C ALA A 506 -22.56 -7.56 12.17
N CYS A 507 -21.94 -6.96 11.16
CA CYS A 507 -21.89 -7.52 9.81
C CYS A 507 -21.13 -8.85 9.77
N ASP A 508 -19.97 -8.92 10.44
CA ASP A 508 -19.16 -10.15 10.53
C ASP A 508 -19.97 -11.28 11.19
N LEU A 509 -20.68 -10.99 12.29
CA LEU A 509 -21.52 -11.98 12.97
C LEU A 509 -22.74 -12.39 12.14
N ALA A 510 -23.42 -11.44 11.48
CA ALA A 510 -24.54 -11.74 10.59
C ALA A 510 -24.12 -12.69 9.45
N SER A 511 -22.95 -12.45 8.84
CA SER A 511 -22.40 -13.34 7.81
C SER A 511 -22.16 -14.76 8.33
N LEU A 512 -21.59 -14.90 9.54
CA LEU A 512 -21.34 -16.19 10.16
C LEU A 512 -22.64 -16.94 10.51
N LEU A 513 -23.67 -16.21 10.95
CA LEU A 513 -24.98 -16.77 11.26
C LEU A 513 -25.68 -17.34 10.02
N ILE A 514 -25.40 -16.85 8.81
CA ILE A 514 -25.91 -17.48 7.56
C ILE A 514 -25.42 -18.93 7.45
N LEU A 515 -24.16 -19.20 7.79
CA LEU A 515 -23.60 -20.56 7.77
C LEU A 515 -24.13 -21.42 8.91
N TYR A 516 -24.25 -20.83 10.11
CA TYR A 516 -24.74 -21.53 11.31
C TYR A 516 -26.22 -21.91 11.19
N CYS A 517 -27.06 -20.98 10.73
CA CYS A 517 -28.50 -21.11 10.60
C CYS A 517 -28.94 -21.50 9.19
N LYS A 518 -28.10 -22.24 8.47
CA LYS A 518 -28.34 -22.61 7.06
C LYS A 518 -29.63 -23.40 6.78
N GLU A 519 -30.27 -23.93 7.83
CA GLU A 519 -31.56 -24.62 7.79
C GLU A 519 -32.75 -23.64 7.90
N TYR A 520 -32.52 -22.41 8.34
CA TYR A 520 -33.53 -21.39 8.59
C TYR A 520 -33.42 -20.24 7.57
N VAL A 521 -34.23 -20.35 6.50
CA VAL A 521 -34.22 -19.38 5.37
C VAL A 521 -34.45 -17.95 5.85
N ALA A 522 -35.45 -17.72 6.71
CA ALA A 522 -35.81 -16.40 7.22
C ALA A 522 -34.66 -15.71 7.98
N VAL A 523 -33.87 -16.49 8.73
CA VAL A 523 -32.69 -15.96 9.44
C VAL A 523 -31.59 -15.59 8.43
N CYS A 524 -31.33 -16.44 7.45
CA CYS A 524 -30.34 -16.17 6.40
C CYS A 524 -30.70 -14.91 5.59
N GLU A 525 -31.96 -14.77 5.19
CA GLU A 525 -32.47 -13.59 4.48
C GLU A 525 -32.32 -12.33 5.33
N LYS A 526 -32.67 -12.40 6.62
CA LYS A 526 -32.56 -11.26 7.53
C LYS A 526 -31.10 -10.87 7.77
N CYS A 527 -30.19 -11.83 7.93
CA CYS A 527 -28.75 -11.56 8.03
C CYS A 527 -28.19 -10.90 6.78
N LEU A 528 -28.58 -11.34 5.58
CA LEU A 528 -28.23 -10.65 4.33
C LEU A 528 -28.78 -9.23 4.31
N HIS A 529 -30.04 -9.03 4.73
CA HIS A 529 -30.67 -7.71 4.77
C HIS A 529 -29.94 -6.74 5.69
N ILE A 530 -29.49 -7.19 6.87
CA ILE A 530 -28.69 -6.38 7.80
C ILE A 530 -27.42 -5.87 7.13
N ILE A 531 -26.68 -6.74 6.43
CA ILE A 531 -25.43 -6.36 5.76
C ILE A 531 -25.71 -5.39 4.60
N MET A 532 -26.77 -5.65 3.82
CA MET A 532 -27.19 -4.77 2.72
C MET A 532 -27.62 -3.39 3.21
N LEU A 533 -28.37 -3.33 4.32
CA LEU A 533 -28.80 -2.09 4.93
C LEU A 533 -27.60 -1.17 5.20
N VAL A 534 -26.51 -1.71 5.76
CA VAL A 534 -25.27 -0.94 5.99
C VAL A 534 -24.68 -0.42 4.67
N LEU A 535 -24.66 -1.22 3.61
CA LEU A 535 -24.14 -0.81 2.30
C LEU A 535 -25.01 0.27 1.64
N GLU A 536 -26.32 0.26 1.87
CA GLU A 536 -27.26 1.23 1.30
C GLU A 536 -27.31 2.53 2.10
N THR A 537 -27.23 2.44 3.43
CA THR A 537 -27.47 3.59 4.31
C THR A 537 -26.20 4.20 4.87
N SER A 538 -25.11 3.44 5.05
CA SER A 538 -23.91 3.99 5.70
C SER A 538 -23.12 4.93 4.80
N ARG A 539 -22.48 5.92 5.41
CA ARG A 539 -21.56 6.87 4.75
C ARG A 539 -20.11 6.74 5.23
N HIS A 540 -19.85 5.88 6.22
CA HIS A 540 -18.50 5.67 6.77
C HIS A 540 -17.75 4.62 5.96
N LYS A 541 -16.62 5.01 5.33
CA LYS A 541 -15.83 4.13 4.45
C LYS A 541 -15.51 2.78 5.11
N GLY A 542 -15.02 2.80 6.35
CA GLY A 542 -14.69 1.57 7.07
C GLY A 542 -15.90 0.65 7.34
N ALA A 543 -17.10 1.21 7.51
CA ALA A 543 -18.32 0.42 7.71
C ALA A 543 -18.80 -0.21 6.40
N ILE A 544 -18.75 0.56 5.29
CA ILE A 544 -19.10 0.09 3.94
C ILE A 544 -18.14 -1.03 3.50
N GLU A 545 -16.83 -0.84 3.68
CA GLU A 545 -15.83 -1.86 3.33
C GLU A 545 -15.99 -3.14 4.16
N ALA A 546 -16.25 -3.01 5.47
CA ALA A 546 -16.53 -4.14 6.35
C ALA A 546 -17.80 -4.89 5.95
N ALA A 547 -18.90 -4.18 5.69
CA ALA A 547 -20.15 -4.78 5.24
C ALA A 547 -19.98 -5.49 3.88
N GLY A 548 -19.24 -4.88 2.95
CA GLY A 548 -18.91 -5.51 1.67
C GLY A 548 -18.11 -6.81 1.83
N ALA A 549 -17.13 -6.84 2.75
CA ALA A 549 -16.38 -8.05 3.06
C ALA A 549 -17.26 -9.15 3.70
N ALA A 550 -18.12 -8.77 4.65
CA ALA A 550 -19.07 -9.67 5.28
C ALA A 550 -20.08 -10.25 4.28
N LEU A 551 -20.61 -9.43 3.36
CA LEU A 551 -21.50 -9.89 2.28
C LEU A 551 -20.80 -10.94 1.42
N GLY A 552 -19.56 -10.68 1.02
CA GLY A 552 -18.77 -11.64 0.23
C GLY A 552 -18.60 -12.99 0.95
N GLN A 553 -18.35 -12.98 2.26
CA GLN A 553 -18.30 -14.21 3.06
C GLN A 553 -19.66 -14.93 3.13
N GLY A 554 -20.75 -14.19 3.35
CA GLY A 554 -22.11 -14.75 3.35
C GLY A 554 -22.45 -15.43 2.02
N ILE A 555 -22.15 -14.77 0.90
CA ILE A 555 -22.35 -15.34 -0.45
C ILE A 555 -21.48 -16.59 -0.67
N ASN A 556 -20.22 -16.56 -0.21
CA ASN A 556 -19.35 -17.73 -0.25
C ASN A 556 -19.97 -18.91 0.54
N TYR A 557 -20.51 -18.68 1.73
CA TYR A 557 -21.18 -19.74 2.51
C TYR A 557 -22.41 -20.31 1.78
N LEU A 558 -23.22 -19.44 1.18
CA LEU A 558 -24.42 -19.81 0.42
C LEU A 558 -24.12 -20.54 -0.91
N THR A 559 -22.89 -20.42 -1.42
CA THR A 559 -22.49 -21.00 -2.73
C THR A 559 -21.52 -22.18 -2.60
N SER A 560 -20.77 -22.30 -1.50
CA SER A 560 -19.80 -23.37 -1.25
C SER A 560 -20.40 -24.64 -0.64
N THR A 561 -21.54 -24.53 0.03
CA THR A 561 -22.12 -25.64 0.79
C THR A 561 -23.35 -26.23 0.10
N LYS A 562 -23.58 -27.55 0.25
CA LYS A 562 -24.84 -28.18 -0.17
C LYS A 562 -25.93 -27.69 0.78
N LEU A 563 -26.84 -26.87 0.25
CA LEU A 563 -27.90 -26.20 0.99
C LEU A 563 -29.28 -26.57 0.44
N PRO A 564 -30.34 -26.39 1.24
CA PRO A 564 -31.71 -26.43 0.73
C PRO A 564 -31.88 -25.52 -0.49
N PRO A 565 -32.73 -25.89 -1.46
CA PRO A 565 -32.89 -25.14 -2.70
C PRO A 565 -33.35 -23.70 -2.44
N GLU A 566 -34.18 -23.45 -1.42
CA GLU A 566 -34.63 -22.10 -1.09
C GLU A 566 -33.44 -21.19 -0.69
N VAL A 567 -32.52 -21.70 0.14
CA VAL A 567 -31.35 -20.95 0.62
C VAL A 567 -30.31 -20.77 -0.48
N SER A 568 -30.09 -21.80 -1.31
CA SER A 568 -29.10 -21.74 -2.40
C SER A 568 -29.50 -20.79 -3.54
N GLN A 569 -30.78 -20.43 -3.65
CA GLN A 569 -31.30 -19.47 -4.63
C GLN A 569 -31.17 -18.01 -4.17
N LEU A 570 -31.03 -17.74 -2.87
CA LEU A 570 -30.94 -16.38 -2.33
C LEU A 570 -29.89 -15.50 -3.04
N PRO A 571 -28.64 -15.95 -3.30
CA PRO A 571 -27.67 -15.14 -4.03
C PRO A 571 -28.12 -14.72 -5.43
N PHE A 572 -28.84 -15.59 -6.14
CA PHE A 572 -29.32 -15.31 -7.49
C PHE A 572 -30.49 -14.33 -7.48
N ILE A 573 -31.48 -14.55 -6.60
CA ILE A 573 -32.62 -13.63 -6.40
C ILE A 573 -32.09 -12.24 -6.04
N LEU A 574 -31.11 -12.19 -5.14
CA LEU A 574 -30.51 -10.95 -4.70
C LEU A 574 -29.75 -10.24 -5.83
N LEU A 575 -28.91 -10.96 -6.57
CA LEU A 575 -28.19 -10.41 -7.70
C LEU A 575 -29.15 -9.80 -8.73
N LYS A 576 -30.19 -10.55 -9.11
CA LYS A 576 -31.18 -10.08 -10.09
C LYS A 576 -31.86 -8.79 -9.63
N LYS A 577 -32.31 -8.74 -8.37
CA LYS A 577 -32.93 -7.55 -7.78
C LYS A 577 -31.98 -6.36 -7.78
N LYS A 578 -30.76 -6.53 -7.24
CA LYS A 578 -29.80 -5.43 -7.08
C LYS A 578 -29.15 -4.96 -8.37
N LEU A 579 -28.96 -5.86 -9.33
CA LEU A 579 -28.53 -5.50 -10.67
C LEU A 579 -29.60 -4.65 -11.37
N ASN A 580 -30.88 -5.04 -11.30
CA ASN A 580 -31.97 -4.25 -11.89
C ASN A 580 -32.12 -2.87 -11.21
N GLU A 581 -31.98 -2.80 -9.88
CA GLU A 581 -31.94 -1.53 -9.16
C GLU A 581 -30.76 -0.66 -9.63
N LEU A 582 -29.57 -1.23 -9.78
CA LEU A 582 -28.39 -0.52 -10.29
C LEU A 582 -28.63 0.00 -11.72
N LEU A 583 -29.18 -0.81 -12.61
CA LEU A 583 -29.48 -0.42 -13.99
C LEU A 583 -30.55 0.69 -14.06
N TYR A 584 -31.56 0.64 -13.19
CA TYR A 584 -32.63 1.64 -13.16
C TYR A 584 -32.24 2.95 -12.46
N GLU A 585 -31.50 2.89 -11.34
CA GLU A 585 -31.06 4.07 -10.60
C GLU A 585 -30.04 4.88 -11.40
N THR A 586 -29.13 4.20 -12.11
CA THR A 586 -28.16 4.85 -13.01
C THR A 586 -28.82 5.60 -14.16
N ALA A 587 -29.99 5.16 -14.64
CA ALA A 587 -30.74 5.86 -15.68
C ALA A 587 -31.47 7.13 -15.17
N LYS A 588 -31.65 7.28 -13.85
CA LYS A 588 -32.45 8.38 -13.26
C LYS A 588 -31.64 9.51 -12.63
N MET A 589 -30.38 9.29 -12.27
CA MET A 589 -29.65 10.17 -11.35
C MET A 589 -28.47 10.91 -12.00
N SER A 590 -28.26 12.16 -11.59
CA SER A 590 -27.04 12.94 -11.80
C SER A 590 -25.95 12.53 -10.80
N SER A 591 -24.70 12.41 -11.24
CA SER A 591 -23.45 12.29 -10.47
C SER A 591 -23.42 11.27 -9.32
N VAL A 592 -22.53 10.26 -9.42
CA VAL A 592 -21.93 9.47 -8.32
C VAL A 592 -22.61 9.62 -6.93
N THR A 593 -23.77 8.98 -6.72
CA THR A 593 -24.37 8.92 -5.37
C THR A 593 -23.72 7.80 -4.56
N ARG A 594 -23.47 8.02 -3.26
CA ARG A 594 -22.90 6.98 -2.37
C ARG A 594 -23.80 5.72 -2.30
N ARG A 595 -25.11 5.86 -2.54
CA ARG A 595 -26.05 4.73 -2.71
C ARG A 595 -25.69 3.88 -3.93
N GLY A 596 -25.42 4.51 -5.08
CA GLY A 596 -24.89 3.83 -6.26
C GLY A 596 -23.55 3.12 -6.00
N ALA A 597 -22.67 3.72 -5.20
CA ALA A 597 -21.43 3.06 -4.78
C ALA A 597 -21.68 1.82 -3.90
N GLY A 598 -22.63 1.90 -2.97
CA GLY A 598 -23.09 0.76 -2.16
C GLY A 598 -23.64 -0.39 -3.02
N LEU A 599 -24.53 -0.09 -3.97
CA LEU A 599 -25.07 -1.07 -4.92
C LEU A 599 -23.98 -1.71 -5.79
N SER A 600 -23.03 -0.91 -6.28
CA SER A 600 -21.88 -1.38 -7.05
C SER A 600 -21.03 -2.37 -6.23
N ILE A 601 -20.75 -2.03 -4.96
CA ILE A 601 -20.02 -2.92 -4.05
C ILE A 601 -20.81 -4.22 -3.80
N MET A 602 -22.13 -4.14 -3.61
CA MET A 602 -22.98 -5.30 -3.41
C MET A 602 -22.94 -6.26 -4.59
N VAL A 603 -23.27 -5.78 -5.79
CA VAL A 603 -23.28 -6.61 -7.01
C VAL A 603 -21.90 -7.21 -7.25
N HIS A 604 -20.83 -6.43 -7.10
CA HIS A 604 -19.45 -6.91 -7.22
C HIS A 604 -19.14 -8.04 -6.23
N ARG A 605 -19.49 -7.87 -4.94
CA ARG A 605 -19.22 -8.88 -3.89
C ARG A 605 -20.03 -10.15 -4.08
N ILE A 606 -21.23 -10.07 -4.64
CA ILE A 606 -22.05 -11.24 -4.97
C ILE A 606 -21.38 -12.06 -6.09
N VAL A 607 -20.96 -11.42 -7.18
CA VAL A 607 -20.38 -12.14 -8.33
C VAL A 607 -18.95 -12.63 -8.05
N SER A 608 -18.14 -11.85 -7.32
CA SER A 608 -16.74 -12.22 -7.03
C SER A 608 -16.61 -13.39 -6.06
N ASN A 609 -17.65 -13.65 -5.25
CA ASN A 609 -17.64 -14.69 -4.20
C ASN A 609 -18.52 -15.90 -4.53
N ASP A 610 -19.01 -16.03 -5.77
CA ASP A 610 -19.69 -17.25 -6.21
C ASP A 610 -18.71 -18.42 -6.27
N ARG A 611 -18.93 -19.43 -5.42
CA ARG A 611 -18.13 -20.66 -5.37
C ARG A 611 -18.81 -21.84 -6.08
N LYS A 612 -19.97 -21.65 -6.70
CA LYS A 612 -20.59 -22.68 -7.52
C LYS A 612 -19.71 -22.98 -8.73
N LYS A 613 -19.69 -24.25 -9.14
CA LYS A 613 -18.91 -24.68 -10.32
C LYS A 613 -19.38 -23.89 -11.54
N GLY A 614 -18.43 -23.24 -12.22
CA GLY A 614 -18.70 -22.41 -13.40
C GLY A 614 -19.35 -21.06 -13.09
N LYS A 615 -19.30 -20.56 -11.84
CA LYS A 615 -19.72 -19.20 -11.43
C LYS A 615 -20.96 -18.63 -12.15
N PRO A 616 -22.14 -19.29 -12.06
CA PRO A 616 -23.35 -18.86 -12.76
C PRO A 616 -23.77 -17.42 -12.46
N LEU A 617 -23.52 -16.92 -11.25
CA LEU A 617 -23.85 -15.53 -10.88
C LEU A 617 -23.01 -14.53 -11.69
N PHE A 618 -21.73 -14.83 -11.89
CA PHE A 618 -20.83 -14.02 -12.71
C PHE A 618 -21.26 -14.02 -14.18
N HIS A 619 -21.57 -15.18 -14.75
CA HIS A 619 -22.00 -15.25 -16.16
C HIS A 619 -23.34 -14.56 -16.40
N TYR A 620 -24.30 -14.68 -15.48
CA TYR A 620 -25.55 -13.92 -15.55
C TYR A 620 -25.29 -12.41 -15.56
N PHE A 621 -24.47 -11.93 -14.61
CA PHE A 621 -24.09 -10.52 -14.54
C PHE A 621 -23.41 -10.01 -15.82
N MET A 622 -22.42 -10.76 -16.33
CA MET A 622 -21.70 -10.40 -17.55
C MET A 622 -22.62 -10.34 -18.77
N GLY A 623 -23.51 -11.33 -18.92
CA GLY A 623 -24.48 -11.38 -20.02
C GLY A 623 -25.43 -10.19 -20.02
N GLU A 624 -26.03 -9.87 -18.86
CA GLU A 624 -26.96 -8.74 -18.72
C GLU A 624 -26.27 -7.40 -18.97
N LEU A 625 -25.09 -7.17 -18.36
CA LEU A 625 -24.43 -5.86 -18.44
C LEU A 625 -23.83 -5.61 -19.83
N LEU A 626 -23.21 -6.61 -20.47
CA LEU A 626 -22.72 -6.48 -21.85
C LEU A 626 -23.87 -6.25 -22.84
N THR A 627 -24.99 -6.96 -22.67
CA THR A 627 -26.18 -6.74 -23.52
C THR A 627 -26.72 -5.34 -23.34
N THR A 628 -26.79 -4.84 -22.10
CA THR A 628 -27.26 -3.48 -21.80
C THR A 628 -26.35 -2.41 -22.41
N CYS A 629 -25.03 -2.60 -22.36
CA CYS A 629 -24.09 -1.68 -23.01
C CYS A 629 -24.28 -1.63 -24.53
N LYS A 630 -24.57 -2.77 -25.17
CA LYS A 630 -24.79 -2.86 -26.62
C LYS A 630 -26.13 -2.28 -27.06
N THR A 631 -27.19 -2.36 -26.25
CA THR A 631 -28.52 -1.82 -26.59
C THR A 631 -28.61 -0.30 -26.43
N LEU A 632 -27.85 0.29 -25.51
CA LEU A 632 -27.82 1.74 -25.30
C LEU A 632 -27.22 2.52 -26.48
N ASP A 633 -26.43 1.88 -27.33
CA ASP A 633 -25.86 2.50 -28.54
C ASP A 633 -26.91 2.89 -29.59
N GLN A 634 -28.11 2.34 -29.51
CA GLN A 634 -29.16 2.55 -30.52
C GLN A 634 -30.07 3.75 -30.19
N ASN A 635 -30.01 4.31 -28.97
CA ASN A 635 -31.07 5.17 -28.43
C ASN A 635 -30.64 6.55 -27.90
N CYS A 636 -29.38 7.00 -28.07
CA CYS A 636 -28.92 8.24 -27.43
C CYS A 636 -28.90 9.44 -28.38
N GLU A 637 -29.96 10.25 -28.34
CA GLU A 637 -29.92 11.67 -28.71
C GLU A 637 -29.07 12.45 -27.70
N VAL A 638 -28.29 13.42 -28.20
CA VAL A 638 -27.29 14.17 -27.45
C VAL A 638 -27.98 15.24 -26.60
N GLU A 639 -28.22 14.96 -25.33
CA GLU A 639 -28.46 16.00 -24.33
C GLU A 639 -27.21 16.19 -23.46
N GLU A 640 -26.52 17.32 -23.67
CA GLU A 640 -25.50 17.83 -22.75
C GLU A 640 -26.19 18.22 -21.44
N SER A 641 -26.23 17.28 -20.49
CA SER A 641 -26.55 17.57 -19.08
C SER A 641 -25.39 17.15 -18.19
N ASP A 642 -25.24 17.79 -17.03
CA ASP A 642 -24.24 17.48 -15.98
C ASP A 642 -24.43 16.08 -15.33
N LYS A 643 -25.03 15.12 -16.04
CA LYS A 643 -25.31 13.76 -15.56
C LYS A 643 -24.30 12.78 -16.12
N ASP A 644 -23.89 11.82 -15.30
CA ASP A 644 -23.07 10.69 -15.75
C ASP A 644 -23.92 9.81 -16.69
N LEU A 645 -23.43 9.54 -17.90
CA LEU A 645 -24.12 8.66 -18.83
C LEU A 645 -24.20 7.22 -18.30
N PRO A 646 -25.37 6.56 -18.34
CA PRO A 646 -25.52 5.19 -17.84
C PRO A 646 -24.51 4.22 -18.44
N LYS A 647 -24.23 4.35 -19.75
CA LYS A 647 -23.23 3.53 -20.44
C LYS A 647 -21.82 3.69 -19.85
N ALA A 648 -21.40 4.92 -19.54
CA ALA A 648 -20.09 5.17 -18.93
C ALA A 648 -19.99 4.50 -17.55
N ILE A 649 -21.06 4.58 -16.75
CA ILE A 649 -21.13 3.92 -15.43
C ILE A 649 -21.01 2.39 -15.57
N TYR A 650 -21.70 1.79 -16.53
CA TYR A 650 -21.63 0.34 -16.77
C TYR A 650 -20.25 -0.11 -17.21
N ILE A 651 -19.60 0.65 -18.09
CA ILE A 651 -18.23 0.39 -18.51
C ILE A 651 -17.27 0.50 -17.31
N HIS A 652 -17.38 1.52 -16.46
CA HIS A 652 -16.59 1.60 -15.23
C HIS A 652 -16.82 0.41 -14.29
N PHE A 653 -18.06 -0.09 -14.23
CA PHE A 653 -18.37 -1.24 -13.41
C PHE A 653 -17.73 -2.53 -13.97
N LEU A 654 -17.76 -2.71 -15.29
CA LEU A 654 -17.00 -3.76 -15.97
C LEU A 654 -15.49 -3.62 -15.72
N THR A 655 -14.93 -2.41 -15.77
CA THR A 655 -13.52 -2.16 -15.44
C THR A 655 -13.19 -2.65 -14.04
N ARG A 656 -14.03 -2.35 -13.05
CA ARG A 656 -13.83 -2.79 -11.66
C ARG A 656 -13.82 -4.33 -11.55
N ILE A 657 -14.72 -5.00 -12.28
CA ILE A 657 -14.74 -6.46 -12.36
C ILE A 657 -13.46 -6.98 -13.01
N VAL A 658 -13.04 -6.38 -14.13
CA VAL A 658 -11.80 -6.74 -14.85
C VAL A 658 -10.59 -6.59 -13.94
N THR A 659 -10.52 -5.58 -13.07
CA THR A 659 -9.39 -5.39 -12.16
C THR A 659 -9.29 -6.45 -11.04
N ASP A 660 -10.39 -7.11 -10.66
CA ASP A 660 -10.38 -8.11 -9.58
C ASP A 660 -9.60 -9.37 -10.00
N SER A 661 -8.51 -9.67 -9.29
CA SER A 661 -7.65 -10.82 -9.58
C SER A 661 -8.33 -12.16 -9.30
N SER A 662 -9.36 -12.20 -8.42
CA SER A 662 -10.10 -13.42 -8.10
C SER A 662 -11.04 -13.90 -9.22
N LEU A 663 -11.31 -13.04 -10.21
CA LEU A 663 -12.13 -13.32 -11.38
C LEU A 663 -11.32 -13.47 -12.67
N ALA A 664 -9.98 -13.38 -12.61
CA ALA A 664 -9.13 -13.29 -13.80
C ALA A 664 -9.34 -14.45 -14.80
N SER A 665 -9.49 -15.69 -14.31
CA SER A 665 -9.77 -16.85 -15.17
C SER A 665 -11.14 -16.80 -15.84
N ASP A 666 -12.15 -16.30 -15.14
CA ASP A 666 -13.53 -16.24 -15.64
C ASP A 666 -13.71 -15.08 -16.63
N ILE A 667 -13.01 -13.95 -16.39
CA ILE A 667 -12.97 -12.80 -17.30
C ILE A 667 -12.39 -13.19 -18.66
N MET A 668 -11.47 -14.14 -18.70
CA MET A 668 -10.85 -14.57 -19.96
C MET A 668 -11.87 -15.08 -20.97
N TYR A 669 -12.98 -15.69 -20.49
CA TYR A 669 -14.11 -16.11 -21.33
C TYR A 669 -14.78 -14.95 -22.07
N TYR A 670 -14.80 -13.75 -21.48
CA TYR A 670 -15.42 -12.53 -22.03
C TYR A 670 -14.41 -11.52 -22.57
N SER A 671 -13.12 -11.88 -22.63
CA SER A 671 -12.04 -10.97 -23.04
C SER A 671 -12.28 -10.33 -24.41
N ALA A 672 -12.75 -11.11 -25.37
CA ALA A 672 -13.06 -10.63 -26.72
C ALA A 672 -14.22 -9.62 -26.72
N ASP A 673 -15.31 -9.89 -26.00
CA ASP A 673 -16.46 -8.99 -25.91
C ASP A 673 -16.15 -7.70 -25.14
N LEU A 674 -15.31 -7.80 -24.11
CA LEU A 674 -14.85 -6.64 -23.33
C LEU A 674 -13.88 -5.77 -24.13
N ALA A 675 -13.01 -6.38 -24.93
CA ALA A 675 -12.17 -5.66 -25.86
C ALA A 675 -13.05 -4.95 -26.89
N GLU A 676 -13.97 -5.66 -27.56
CA GLU A 676 -14.94 -5.10 -28.51
C GLU A 676 -15.62 -3.85 -27.91
N LEU A 677 -16.18 -3.97 -26.70
CA LEU A 677 -16.82 -2.85 -26.02
C LEU A 677 -15.88 -1.67 -25.72
N ALA A 678 -14.65 -1.94 -25.27
CA ALA A 678 -13.70 -0.87 -24.98
C ALA A 678 -13.33 -0.11 -26.26
N PHE A 679 -12.94 -0.85 -27.31
CA PHE A 679 -12.48 -0.27 -28.56
C PHE A 679 -13.58 0.52 -29.27
N ASP A 680 -14.79 -0.02 -29.39
CA ASP A 680 -15.94 0.68 -29.99
C ASP A 680 -16.27 2.02 -29.30
N ASN A 681 -15.77 2.24 -28.08
CA ASN A 681 -16.03 3.44 -27.29
C ASN A 681 -14.80 4.33 -27.07
N LEU A 682 -13.60 3.95 -27.53
CA LEU A 682 -12.39 4.77 -27.41
C LEU A 682 -12.46 6.06 -28.24
N THR A 683 -13.21 6.04 -29.34
CA THR A 683 -13.38 7.18 -30.26
C THR A 683 -14.73 7.87 -30.08
N ASN A 684 -15.48 7.52 -29.02
CA ASN A 684 -16.80 8.08 -28.77
C ASN A 684 -16.73 9.61 -28.62
N THR A 685 -17.69 10.32 -29.22
CA THR A 685 -17.77 11.78 -29.17
C THR A 685 -17.97 12.28 -27.73
N ASN A 686 -18.69 11.51 -26.91
CA ASN A 686 -18.89 11.84 -25.51
C ASN A 686 -17.66 11.47 -24.65
N TRP A 687 -17.13 12.46 -23.93
CA TRP A 687 -15.92 12.31 -23.13
C TRP A 687 -16.06 11.30 -21.98
N GLN A 688 -17.25 11.16 -21.37
CA GLN A 688 -17.46 10.25 -20.24
C GLN A 688 -17.36 8.79 -20.69
N ILE A 689 -18.02 8.48 -21.81
CA ILE A 689 -17.97 7.14 -22.42
C ILE A 689 -16.55 6.82 -22.86
N ARG A 690 -15.87 7.78 -23.50
CA ARG A 690 -14.47 7.65 -23.91
C ARG A 690 -13.52 7.39 -22.74
N ASN A 691 -13.67 8.11 -21.63
CA ASN A 691 -12.87 7.90 -20.41
C ASN A 691 -13.14 6.52 -19.79
N ALA A 692 -14.40 6.11 -19.67
CA ALA A 692 -14.75 4.80 -19.17
C ALA A 692 -14.14 3.68 -20.02
N ALA A 693 -14.23 3.81 -21.34
CA ALA A 693 -13.63 2.88 -22.30
C ALA A 693 -12.10 2.82 -22.18
N LEU A 694 -11.43 3.96 -22.01
CA LEU A 694 -9.99 4.04 -21.78
C LEU A 694 -9.57 3.32 -20.49
N GLN A 695 -10.35 3.45 -19.41
CA GLN A 695 -10.08 2.72 -18.17
C GLN A 695 -10.30 1.22 -18.32
N LEU A 696 -11.35 0.79 -19.03
CA LEU A 696 -11.59 -0.62 -19.33
C LEU A 696 -10.44 -1.20 -20.16
N TYR A 697 -10.03 -0.47 -21.19
CA TYR A 697 -8.85 -0.77 -22.01
C TYR A 697 -7.60 -0.92 -21.14
N GLY A 698 -7.30 0.07 -20.29
CA GLY A 698 -6.11 0.06 -19.43
C GLY A 698 -6.10 -1.05 -18.38
N ALA A 699 -7.28 -1.55 -17.97
CA ALA A 699 -7.39 -2.69 -17.06
C ALA A 699 -7.30 -4.04 -17.78
N LEU A 700 -7.84 -4.15 -19.00
CA LEU A 700 -7.93 -5.40 -19.76
C LEU A 700 -6.62 -5.74 -20.49
N ILE A 701 -6.04 -4.77 -21.20
CA ILE A 701 -4.89 -5.01 -22.07
C ILE A 701 -3.68 -5.57 -21.33
N PRO A 702 -3.24 -5.03 -20.17
CA PRO A 702 -2.11 -5.60 -19.44
C PRO A 702 -2.31 -7.06 -19.01
N LYS A 703 -3.57 -7.51 -18.90
CA LYS A 703 -3.90 -8.91 -18.61
C LYS A 703 -3.86 -9.80 -19.86
N LEU A 704 -4.08 -9.23 -21.04
CA LEU A 704 -3.99 -9.94 -22.33
C LEU A 704 -2.58 -10.03 -22.88
N ILE A 705 -1.70 -9.06 -22.59
CA ILE A 705 -0.33 -9.02 -23.15
C ILE A 705 0.77 -9.33 -22.11
N GLY A 706 0.47 -9.20 -20.82
CA GLY A 706 1.41 -9.35 -19.70
C GLY A 706 1.81 -8.01 -19.07
N GLN A 707 2.21 -8.05 -17.79
CA GLN A 707 2.62 -6.86 -17.02
C GLN A 707 4.15 -6.76 -16.87
N LYS A 708 4.68 -5.53 -16.91
CA LYS A 708 6.04 -5.21 -16.44
C LYS A 708 6.11 -5.41 -14.93
N LYS A 709 7.03 -6.23 -14.41
CA LYS A 709 7.30 -6.28 -12.97
C LYS A 709 8.12 -5.04 -12.58
N ALA A 710 7.66 -4.31 -11.57
CA ALA A 710 8.47 -3.34 -10.86
C ALA A 710 9.42 -4.06 -9.89
N SER A 711 10.32 -4.90 -10.39
CA SER A 711 11.53 -5.24 -9.65
C SER A 711 12.47 -4.05 -9.80
N GLY A 712 12.98 -3.49 -8.70
CA GLY A 712 13.93 -2.36 -8.68
C GLY A 712 15.31 -2.65 -9.28
N MET A 713 15.35 -3.47 -10.34
CA MET A 713 16.41 -3.57 -11.33
C MET A 713 15.69 -3.30 -12.65
N ASP A 714 15.79 -2.06 -13.12
CA ASP A 714 15.36 -1.67 -14.46
C ASP A 714 16.16 -2.54 -15.44
N GLU A 715 15.53 -3.49 -16.14
CA GLU A 715 15.89 -3.88 -17.52
C GLU A 715 15.11 -5.07 -18.12
N GLU A 716 14.45 -5.96 -17.37
CA GLU A 716 13.79 -7.11 -18.03
C GLU A 716 12.27 -6.92 -18.23
N THR A 717 11.93 -6.40 -19.41
CA THR A 717 10.56 -6.39 -19.94
C THR A 717 10.27 -7.76 -20.55
N VAL A 718 9.70 -8.69 -19.78
CA VAL A 718 9.18 -9.92 -20.39
C VAL A 718 7.74 -9.64 -20.84
N ALA A 719 7.57 -9.11 -22.04
CA ALA A 719 6.29 -9.25 -22.73
C ALA A 719 6.04 -10.76 -22.86
N THR A 720 4.96 -11.26 -22.25
CA THR A 720 4.74 -12.71 -22.11
C THR A 720 3.98 -13.31 -23.28
N VAL A 721 3.24 -12.49 -24.04
CA VAL A 721 2.34 -12.96 -25.10
C VAL A 721 2.89 -12.57 -26.47
N ALA A 722 3.02 -13.56 -27.34
CA ALA A 722 3.52 -13.38 -28.69
C ALA A 722 2.41 -12.84 -29.63
N CYS A 723 2.79 -12.17 -30.72
CA CYS A 723 1.85 -11.55 -31.66
C CYS A 723 0.88 -12.55 -32.30
N ASP A 724 1.37 -13.74 -32.65
CA ASP A 724 0.60 -14.88 -33.15
C ASP A 724 -0.43 -15.41 -32.12
N GLU A 725 -0.04 -15.47 -30.85
CA GLU A 725 -0.93 -15.84 -29.75
C GLU A 725 -2.04 -14.79 -29.56
N PHE A 726 -1.69 -13.51 -29.61
CA PHE A 726 -2.67 -12.40 -29.56
C PHE A 726 -3.64 -12.42 -30.75
N LEU A 727 -3.13 -12.65 -31.97
CA LEU A 727 -3.92 -12.79 -33.20
C LEU A 727 -4.92 -13.95 -33.11
N THR A 728 -4.46 -15.08 -32.60
CA THR A 728 -5.25 -16.31 -32.51
C THR A 728 -6.36 -16.19 -31.46
N HIS A 729 -6.05 -15.61 -30.31
CA HIS A 729 -7.01 -15.48 -29.21
C HIS A 729 -7.92 -14.24 -29.32
N SER A 730 -7.54 -13.23 -30.11
CA SER A 730 -8.30 -11.97 -30.25
C SER A 730 -8.43 -11.50 -31.72
N PRO A 731 -8.99 -12.31 -32.65
CA PRO A 731 -9.01 -11.99 -34.09
C PRO A 731 -9.90 -10.79 -34.45
N LYS A 732 -11.01 -10.58 -33.72
CA LYS A 732 -11.87 -9.41 -33.90
C LYS A 732 -11.16 -8.12 -33.49
N LEU A 733 -10.43 -8.18 -32.39
CA LEU A 733 -9.64 -7.07 -31.87
C LEU A 733 -8.55 -6.65 -32.86
N TRP A 734 -7.86 -7.62 -33.46
CA TRP A 734 -6.90 -7.33 -34.51
C TRP A 734 -7.52 -6.57 -35.69
N LYS A 735 -8.69 -7.01 -36.17
CA LYS A 735 -9.41 -6.32 -37.25
C LYS A 735 -9.75 -4.87 -36.91
N TYR A 736 -10.14 -4.60 -35.66
CA TYR A 736 -10.41 -3.24 -35.19
C TYR A 736 -9.13 -2.39 -35.19
N ILE A 737 -8.03 -2.91 -34.63
CA ILE A 737 -6.72 -2.22 -34.61
C ILE A 737 -6.30 -1.81 -36.02
N ILE A 738 -6.39 -2.72 -36.99
CA ILE A 738 -6.08 -2.44 -38.39
C ILE A 738 -7.01 -1.38 -38.98
N LYS A 739 -8.33 -1.48 -38.72
CA LYS A 739 -9.32 -0.51 -39.20
C LYS A 739 -9.04 0.91 -38.70
N GLU A 740 -8.73 1.07 -37.42
CA GLU A 740 -8.48 2.41 -36.85
C GLU A 740 -7.12 2.97 -37.28
N ILE A 741 -6.09 2.13 -37.45
CA ILE A 741 -4.82 2.54 -38.06
C ILE A 741 -5.03 3.01 -39.51
N ASN A 742 -6.00 2.43 -40.22
CA ASN A 742 -6.35 2.83 -41.59
C ASN A 742 -7.20 4.12 -41.66
N ASN A 743 -7.89 4.51 -40.57
CA ASN A 743 -8.75 5.68 -40.54
C ASN A 743 -7.93 6.98 -40.40
N ASN A 744 -7.34 7.43 -41.51
CA ASN A 744 -6.54 8.66 -41.62
C ASN A 744 -7.38 9.93 -41.91
N GLU A 745 -8.71 9.86 -41.92
CA GLU A 745 -9.59 10.93 -42.42
C GLU A 745 -10.35 11.67 -41.30
N SER A 746 -9.63 12.17 -40.30
CA SER A 746 -10.20 13.02 -39.25
C SER A 746 -9.62 14.44 -39.35
N ASN A 747 -10.51 15.44 -39.46
CA ASN A 747 -10.13 16.86 -39.58
C ASN A 747 -9.45 17.42 -38.31
N ASP A 748 -9.48 16.69 -37.19
CA ASP A 748 -8.84 17.07 -35.92
C ASP A 748 -7.64 16.17 -35.62
N ILE A 749 -6.44 16.69 -35.91
CA ILE A 749 -5.15 16.00 -35.71
C ILE A 749 -4.96 15.55 -34.25
N ILE A 750 -5.44 16.32 -33.27
CA ILE A 750 -5.25 16.04 -31.84
C ILE A 750 -6.17 14.90 -31.39
N GLN A 751 -7.41 14.86 -31.88
CA GLN A 751 -8.33 13.77 -31.56
C GLN A 751 -7.87 12.45 -32.19
N THR A 752 -7.40 12.47 -33.45
CA THR A 752 -6.78 11.31 -34.10
C THR A 752 -5.54 10.84 -33.32
N HIS A 753 -4.76 11.79 -32.78
CA HIS A 753 -3.67 11.52 -31.84
C HIS A 753 -4.10 10.79 -30.58
N SER A 754 -5.07 11.33 -29.84
CA SER A 754 -5.58 10.69 -28.63
C SER A 754 -6.15 9.29 -28.88
N ASN A 755 -6.73 9.04 -30.06
CA ASN A 755 -7.38 7.78 -30.39
C ASN A 755 -6.38 6.65 -30.72
N LEU A 756 -5.24 6.99 -31.34
CA LEU A 756 -4.23 6.00 -31.77
C LEU A 756 -3.25 5.60 -30.65
N VAL A 757 -3.02 6.44 -29.64
CA VAL A 757 -2.07 6.17 -28.54
C VAL A 757 -2.35 4.84 -27.80
N PRO A 758 -3.60 4.51 -27.41
CA PRO A 758 -3.90 3.21 -26.81
C PRO A 758 -3.52 2.06 -27.74
N ILE A 759 -3.90 2.14 -29.02
CA ILE A 759 -3.64 1.08 -30.02
C ILE A 759 -2.13 0.84 -30.18
N LEU A 760 -1.36 1.92 -30.34
CA LEU A 760 0.09 1.83 -30.48
C LEU A 760 0.76 1.28 -29.22
N ASN A 761 0.24 1.61 -28.03
CA ASN A 761 0.70 1.02 -26.77
C ASN A 761 0.43 -0.49 -26.67
N VAL A 762 -0.66 -1.02 -27.24
CA VAL A 762 -0.85 -2.48 -27.34
C VAL A 762 0.27 -3.07 -28.18
N LEU A 763 0.45 -2.55 -29.39
CA LEU A 763 1.39 -3.06 -30.37
C LEU A 763 2.84 -3.03 -29.85
N ALA A 764 3.23 -1.97 -29.14
CA ALA A 764 4.57 -1.80 -28.59
C ALA A 764 4.90 -2.79 -27.46
N ASN A 765 3.89 -3.36 -26.81
CA ASN A 765 4.06 -4.23 -25.64
C ASN A 765 3.75 -5.72 -25.95
N ILE A 766 3.47 -6.09 -27.20
CA ILE A 766 3.39 -7.49 -27.65
C ILE A 766 4.80 -8.04 -27.85
N ALA A 767 5.06 -9.28 -27.41
CA ALA A 767 6.38 -9.90 -27.56
C ALA A 767 6.64 -10.28 -29.03
N ARG A 768 7.76 -9.82 -29.60
CA ARG A 768 8.34 -10.42 -30.82
C ARG A 768 9.02 -11.74 -30.42
N ARG A 769 8.38 -12.89 -30.65
CA ARG A 769 9.12 -14.15 -30.67
C ARG A 769 9.89 -14.25 -31.99
N TYR A 770 11.21 -14.34 -31.89
CA TYR A 770 12.01 -14.90 -32.98
C TYR A 770 11.82 -16.44 -32.97
N ASN A 771 11.29 -16.96 -34.09
CA ASN A 771 11.19 -18.37 -34.52
C ASN A 771 10.00 -19.23 -34.05
N PHE A 772 9.11 -19.55 -34.99
CA PHE A 772 8.96 -20.91 -35.54
C PHE A 772 8.62 -20.84 -37.05
N SER A 773 9.40 -21.55 -37.85
CA SER A 773 9.46 -21.51 -39.31
C SER A 773 8.37 -22.33 -40.03
N CYS A 774 7.10 -22.26 -39.61
CA CYS A 774 6.05 -23.11 -40.22
C CYS A 774 4.74 -22.46 -40.68
N ASP A 775 4.43 -21.17 -40.44
CA ASP A 775 3.13 -20.60 -40.87
C ASP A 775 3.21 -19.38 -41.82
N LEU A 776 4.31 -19.27 -42.59
CA LEU A 776 4.61 -18.12 -43.47
C LEU A 776 3.73 -17.92 -44.71
N LYS A 777 2.73 -18.77 -44.99
CA LYS A 777 1.89 -18.61 -46.21
C LYS A 777 0.55 -17.90 -46.00
N GLY A 778 0.09 -17.77 -44.74
CA GLY A 778 -1.17 -17.07 -44.42
C GLY A 778 -0.99 -15.69 -43.79
N GLN A 779 0.15 -15.43 -43.14
CA GLN A 779 0.40 -14.22 -42.34
C GLN A 779 1.01 -13.04 -43.13
N SER A 780 1.61 -13.28 -44.30
CA SER A 780 2.41 -12.26 -45.01
C SER A 780 1.63 -11.00 -45.40
N ASN A 781 0.37 -11.12 -45.80
CA ASN A 781 -0.39 -9.96 -46.32
C ASN A 781 -0.85 -9.03 -45.19
N LEU A 782 -1.24 -9.58 -44.02
CA LEU A 782 -1.72 -8.78 -42.88
C LEU A 782 -0.58 -8.02 -42.20
N GLU A 783 0.63 -8.61 -42.14
CA GLU A 783 1.82 -7.96 -41.60
C GLU A 783 2.37 -6.87 -42.52
N LEU A 784 2.32 -7.08 -43.84
CA LEU A 784 2.68 -6.08 -44.86
C LEU A 784 1.76 -4.86 -44.80
N ASP A 785 0.44 -5.07 -44.66
CA ASP A 785 -0.52 -3.97 -44.51
C ASP A 785 -0.26 -3.18 -43.21
N LEU A 786 -0.02 -3.86 -42.09
CA LEU A 786 0.33 -3.20 -40.82
C LEU A 786 1.62 -2.37 -40.95
N LEU A 787 2.66 -2.93 -41.58
CA LEU A 787 3.95 -2.28 -41.75
C LEU A 787 3.85 -1.02 -42.62
N ASN A 788 3.13 -1.09 -43.74
CA ASN A 788 2.91 0.05 -44.63
C ASN A 788 2.22 1.21 -43.88
N ASN A 789 1.24 0.90 -43.04
CA ASN A 789 0.51 1.90 -42.28
C ASN A 789 1.32 2.47 -41.10
N LEU A 790 2.07 1.65 -40.37
CA LEU A 790 2.99 2.14 -39.34
C LEU A 790 4.07 3.05 -39.93
N THR A 791 4.56 2.73 -41.12
CA THR A 791 5.53 3.55 -41.84
C THR A 791 4.96 4.93 -42.19
N SER A 792 3.66 5.03 -42.51
CA SER A 792 2.99 6.31 -42.71
C SER A 792 2.91 7.16 -41.44
N LEU A 793 2.81 6.52 -40.26
CA LEU A 793 2.77 7.19 -38.95
C LEU A 793 4.15 7.67 -38.47
N LEU A 794 5.26 7.10 -38.97
CA LEU A 794 6.62 7.55 -38.64
C LEU A 794 6.90 9.00 -39.08
N GLY A 795 6.21 9.48 -40.12
CA GLY A 795 6.32 10.85 -40.61
C GLY A 795 5.67 11.90 -39.70
N SER A 796 4.91 11.48 -38.68
CA SER A 796 4.30 12.39 -37.71
C SER A 796 5.23 12.60 -36.51
N PRO A 797 5.60 13.85 -36.17
CA PRO A 797 6.50 14.15 -35.05
C PRO A 797 5.95 13.73 -33.68
N ILE A 798 4.64 13.43 -33.58
CA ILE A 798 3.99 13.08 -32.31
C ILE A 798 4.04 11.56 -32.05
N TYR A 799 3.98 10.73 -33.10
CA TYR A 799 3.99 9.27 -32.93
C TYR A 799 5.37 8.64 -33.10
N THR A 800 6.37 9.37 -33.60
CA THR A 800 7.69 8.83 -33.95
C THR A 800 8.26 7.93 -32.86
N LYS A 801 8.21 8.33 -31.58
CA LYS A 801 8.81 7.58 -30.46
C LYS A 801 8.09 6.25 -30.18
N ILE A 802 6.76 6.21 -30.27
CA ILE A 802 5.97 5.00 -30.00
C ILE A 802 5.96 4.11 -31.24
N THR A 803 5.81 4.66 -32.43
CA THR A 803 5.85 3.92 -33.70
C THR A 803 7.22 3.28 -33.93
N PHE A 804 8.32 3.91 -33.52
CA PHE A 804 9.66 3.33 -33.56
C PHE A 804 9.86 2.17 -32.57
N MET A 805 9.10 2.11 -31.48
CA MET A 805 9.08 0.93 -30.58
C MET A 805 8.26 -0.23 -31.16
N VAL A 806 7.29 0.06 -32.03
CA VAL A 806 6.43 -0.96 -32.68
C VAL A 806 7.09 -1.57 -33.93
N VAL A 807 7.74 -0.74 -34.75
CA VAL A 807 8.53 -1.14 -35.93
C VAL A 807 9.81 -1.83 -35.48
#